data_AF-A0AAQ2Y0R0-F1
#
_entry.id   AF-A0AAQ2Y0R0-F1
#
_cell.length_a   1.000
_cell.length_b   1.000
_cell.length_c   1.000
_cell.angle_alpha   90.00
_cell.angle_beta   90.00
_cell.angle_gamma   90.00
#
_symmetry.space_group_name_H-M   'P 1'
#
loop_
_entity.id
_entity.type
_entity.pdbx_description
1 polymer ?
#
loop_
_entity_poly.entity_id
_entity_poly.type
_entity_poly.pdbx_seq_one_letter_code
_entity_poly.pdbx_strand_id
1 'polypeptide(L)'
;MKLNVLASAVACAITLSAGAYAHQNENLITNPTFENKGLGWSYWFANIKSDRVHEGEYRGRIAQGQNHHISQVITVPETGYYDLSAYLISPASDAFIGLSNLTDEVLVKAFVKPSDKYKRTQLKHIPLEKGEMLKVWFSGSAQGGVSVDSVSLVKSNKNKPLSFNQIIQFKAEQQEGVSSIDKNQHTLSFHVPYGTDLSAIKISNLLISAQSHSSLESGDVVDFTQPVEVIVTDEAGKQDKWTFTAIEKEKQVVVTSSNQKLQDSFEWAIDKTRRFVMTGLHDLVNRDENNNDGDGTADYIPSYWAGYFDRTAFYSRDFLHQASGAKIAGLDIENFSMFKTFAKHSTESRKWYTLWAVNFDGTPHTIDYKDDSWFVREVPAQFEFVEKAWKQYQWTGDERYIKDPDLWRFYTKVLTDYIALHDDQDPNGIAEGYGGIFEGSATYNERGEFPIEAGDGIGSQYQATVAYAAMLEAREEYSEAAAWQEKAQQLKTYFNEEWSIADPNKPQDNYVNIVQRDGFRMNDFGKENSWFMPMKLITEPGERNDRYLDFIAENLGDGIGSTPEAPYNIEAYTYIPETYFPYNRNAEAWKWMQYIMDIKDEPHERPTQGTNGDYPEISFTFISNTIEGLMGIKPDAANHRVITASHLTTDIDWLQVEQLPMGEHELTLRHDGLNRSKLTNTSKQSLEWEAWFYGDYPTLIVDGQSVPAEHKLVNGQRVSYVTVTLAANSSSEVRK
;
A
#
# COMPACT_ATOMS: atom_id res chain seq x y z
N MET A 1 -2.21 39.82 32.18
CA MET A 1 -3.58 39.34 31.92
C MET A 1 -3.42 38.14 30.99
N LYS A 2 -3.79 36.95 31.48
CA LYS A 2 -3.24 35.65 31.11
C LYS A 2 -3.73 35.14 29.74
N LEU A 3 -2.79 34.52 29.01
CA LEU A 3 -3.00 33.63 27.86
C LEU A 3 -3.81 32.40 28.27
N ASN A 4 -4.65 31.89 27.36
CA ASN A 4 -5.11 30.50 27.36
C ASN A 4 -4.69 29.82 26.06
N VAL A 5 -3.85 28.81 26.23
CA VAL A 5 -3.40 27.82 25.25
C VAL A 5 -4.51 26.78 25.13
N LEU A 6 -4.96 26.48 23.91
CA LEU A 6 -5.83 25.35 23.61
C LEU A 6 -4.98 24.28 22.92
N ALA A 7 -4.82 23.15 23.61
CA ALA A 7 -4.17 21.95 23.11
C ALA A 7 -5.15 21.21 22.18
N SER A 8 -4.67 20.85 20.99
CA SER A 8 -5.39 19.99 20.05
C SER A 8 -5.11 18.53 20.42
N ALA A 9 -6.13 17.82 20.91
CA ALA A 9 -6.13 16.37 21.05
C ALA A 9 -6.71 15.75 19.77
N VAL A 10 -5.91 14.95 19.08
CA VAL A 10 -6.39 14.09 17.98
C VAL A 10 -7.17 12.95 18.62
N ALA A 11 -8.50 12.99 18.51
CA ALA A 11 -9.38 11.89 18.85
C ALA A 11 -9.84 11.24 17.54
N CYS A 12 -9.51 9.97 17.33
CA CYS A 12 -10.22 9.13 16.36
C CYS A 12 -11.72 9.17 16.71
N ALA A 13 -12.51 9.75 15.80
CA ALA A 13 -13.95 9.85 15.96
C ALA A 13 -14.58 8.47 15.71
N ILE A 14 -14.72 7.67 16.78
CA ILE A 14 -15.71 6.61 16.82
C ILE A 14 -17.05 7.29 17.07
N THR A 15 -18.00 7.11 16.14
CA THR A 15 -19.35 7.64 16.23
C THR A 15 -20.05 7.13 17.50
N LEU A 16 -20.11 7.98 18.53
CA LEU A 16 -20.94 7.78 19.70
C LEU A 16 -22.40 8.06 19.33
N SER A 17 -23.16 7.02 19.00
CA SER A 17 -24.62 7.09 19.05
C SER A 17 -25.07 7.12 20.51
N ALA A 18 -25.40 8.33 20.98
CA ALA A 18 -25.99 8.53 22.29
C ALA A 18 -27.44 8.05 22.31
N GLY A 19 -27.67 6.87 22.86
CA GLY A 19 -28.97 6.38 23.28
C GLY A 19 -28.84 5.76 24.66
N ALA A 20 -29.10 6.53 25.72
CA ALA A 20 -29.15 6.01 27.08
C ALA A 20 -30.42 5.16 27.26
N TYR A 21 -30.32 3.86 27.01
CA TYR A 21 -31.26 2.84 27.47
C TYR A 21 -30.47 1.63 28.01
N ALA A 22 -31.05 0.92 28.97
CA ALA A 22 -30.40 -0.12 29.76
C ALA A 22 -29.79 -1.27 28.91
N HIS A 23 -28.47 -1.29 28.74
CA HIS A 23 -27.71 -2.36 28.07
C HIS A 23 -27.50 -3.56 29.00
N GLN A 24 -28.50 -4.43 29.15
CA GLN A 24 -28.24 -5.80 29.59
C GLN A 24 -28.39 -6.73 28.38
N ASN A 25 -27.28 -7.37 27.99
CA ASN A 25 -27.17 -8.48 27.02
C ASN A 25 -27.00 -8.16 25.52
N GLU A 26 -26.36 -7.04 25.15
CA GLU A 26 -25.92 -6.89 23.75
C GLU A 26 -24.63 -7.69 23.49
N ASN A 27 -24.58 -8.31 22.31
CA ASN A 27 -23.40 -9.01 21.82
C ASN A 27 -22.34 -7.97 21.42
N LEU A 28 -21.14 -8.06 21.99
CA LEU A 28 -20.04 -7.14 21.65
C LEU A 28 -19.46 -7.39 20.26
N ILE A 29 -19.81 -8.52 19.64
CA ILE A 29 -19.35 -8.91 18.32
C ILE A 29 -20.22 -8.24 17.27
N THR A 30 -19.59 -7.52 16.35
CA THR A 30 -20.26 -7.00 15.16
C THR A 30 -20.24 -8.05 14.05
N ASN A 31 -21.31 -8.11 13.27
CA ASN A 31 -21.48 -9.11 12.19
C ASN A 31 -21.20 -10.57 12.65
N PRO A 32 -21.86 -11.04 13.73
CA PRO A 32 -21.52 -12.30 14.40
C PRO A 32 -21.77 -13.57 13.55
N THR A 33 -22.59 -13.45 12.51
CA THR A 33 -22.94 -14.51 11.54
C THR A 33 -22.36 -14.22 10.15
N PHE A 34 -21.46 -13.23 10.02
CA PHE A 34 -20.78 -12.89 8.75
C PHE A 34 -21.68 -12.39 7.60
N GLU A 35 -22.97 -12.15 7.84
CA GLU A 35 -23.98 -11.78 6.82
C GLU A 35 -23.68 -10.49 6.06
N ASN A 36 -23.00 -9.52 6.67
CA ASN A 36 -22.51 -8.34 5.95
C ASN A 36 -21.20 -8.65 5.20
N LYS A 37 -21.18 -9.78 4.49
CA LYS A 37 -20.03 -10.33 3.76
C LYS A 37 -18.73 -10.25 4.57
N GLY A 38 -18.80 -10.60 5.85
CA GLY A 38 -17.62 -10.60 6.73
C GLY A 38 -17.06 -9.24 7.15
N LEU A 39 -17.70 -8.11 6.80
CA LEU A 39 -17.24 -6.79 7.21
C LEU A 39 -17.06 -6.69 8.74
N GLY A 40 -15.97 -6.04 9.16
CA GLY A 40 -15.60 -5.88 10.57
C GLY A 40 -14.74 -7.00 11.14
N TRP A 41 -14.42 -8.02 10.34
CA TRP A 41 -13.48 -9.09 10.68
C TRP A 41 -12.14 -8.92 9.97
N SER A 42 -11.06 -9.33 10.63
CA SER A 42 -9.74 -9.49 10.06
C SER A 42 -9.49 -10.96 9.72
N TYR A 43 -8.84 -11.18 8.59
CA TYR A 43 -8.57 -12.50 8.03
C TYR A 43 -7.07 -12.72 7.89
N TRP A 44 -6.59 -13.90 8.20
CA TRP A 44 -5.22 -14.33 7.90
C TRP A 44 -5.27 -15.78 7.44
N PHE A 45 -4.96 -16.01 6.16
CA PHE A 45 -5.22 -17.28 5.47
C PHE A 45 -6.65 -17.80 5.74
N ALA A 46 -7.62 -16.89 5.63
CA ALA A 46 -9.03 -17.15 5.84
C ALA A 46 -9.87 -16.39 4.82
N ASN A 47 -11.13 -16.77 4.66
CA ASN A 47 -12.12 -16.06 3.84
C ASN A 47 -13.54 -16.29 4.37
N ILE A 48 -14.52 -15.77 3.63
CA ILE A 48 -15.94 -16.05 3.84
C ILE A 48 -16.44 -17.06 2.81
N LYS A 49 -17.41 -17.88 3.21
CA LYS A 49 -18.07 -18.86 2.34
C LYS A 49 -19.58 -18.83 2.55
N SER A 50 -20.33 -19.16 1.50
CA SER A 50 -21.79 -19.28 1.53
C SER A 50 -22.30 -20.72 1.52
N ASP A 51 -21.41 -21.68 1.73
CA ASP A 51 -21.73 -23.10 1.86
C ASP A 51 -21.66 -23.53 3.34
N ARG A 52 -22.35 -24.63 3.70
CA ARG A 52 -22.27 -25.25 5.03
C ARG A 52 -22.32 -24.23 6.19
N VAL A 53 -23.24 -23.29 6.11
CA VAL A 53 -23.49 -22.24 7.11
C VAL A 53 -24.22 -22.81 8.32
N HIS A 54 -24.02 -22.23 9.50
CA HIS A 54 -24.79 -22.56 10.70
C HIS A 54 -26.08 -21.74 10.75
N GLU A 55 -25.95 -20.44 10.54
CA GLU A 55 -27.04 -19.45 10.54
C GLU A 55 -26.80 -18.43 9.43
N GLY A 56 -27.86 -18.00 8.74
CA GLY A 56 -27.73 -17.02 7.65
C GLY A 56 -27.25 -17.62 6.32
N GLU A 57 -26.54 -16.80 5.53
CA GLU A 57 -25.99 -17.10 4.21
C GLU A 57 -24.48 -17.21 4.19
N TYR A 58 -23.75 -16.72 5.20
CA TYR A 58 -22.29 -16.69 5.22
C TYR A 58 -21.69 -17.31 6.48
N ARG A 59 -20.42 -17.71 6.38
CA ARG A 59 -19.59 -18.16 7.50
C ARG A 59 -18.14 -17.73 7.31
N GLY A 60 -17.39 -17.67 8.40
CA GLY A 60 -15.94 -17.61 8.36
C GLY A 60 -15.32 -18.98 8.06
N ARG A 61 -14.35 -19.01 7.16
CA ARG A 61 -13.60 -20.21 6.77
C ARG A 61 -12.11 -19.94 6.86
N ILE A 62 -11.46 -20.59 7.82
CA ILE A 62 -10.02 -20.51 8.06
C ILE A 62 -9.34 -21.67 7.33
N ALA A 63 -8.31 -21.41 6.55
CA ALA A 63 -7.54 -22.43 5.84
C ALA A 63 -6.81 -23.37 6.81
N GLN A 64 -6.39 -24.53 6.31
CA GLN A 64 -5.50 -25.43 7.05
C GLN A 64 -4.21 -24.71 7.47
N GLY A 65 -3.87 -24.73 8.75
CA GLY A 65 -2.72 -24.06 9.38
C GLY A 65 -3.03 -23.62 10.81
N GLN A 66 -2.12 -23.81 11.76
CA GLN A 66 -2.38 -23.47 13.19
C GLN A 66 -2.21 -21.98 13.50
N ASN A 67 -1.41 -21.28 12.70
CA ASN A 67 -1.20 -19.83 12.70
C ASN A 67 -2.31 -19.07 11.95
N HIS A 68 -3.14 -19.76 11.17
CA HIS A 68 -4.26 -19.16 10.41
C HIS A 68 -5.41 -18.77 11.31
N HIS A 69 -6.13 -17.71 10.95
CA HIS A 69 -7.15 -17.20 11.85
C HIS A 69 -8.15 -16.20 11.26
N ILE A 70 -9.23 -16.01 12.02
CA ILE A 70 -10.18 -14.90 11.91
C ILE A 70 -10.21 -14.16 13.25
N SER A 71 -10.22 -12.84 13.23
CA SER A 71 -10.28 -12.03 14.46
C SER A 71 -11.08 -10.74 14.34
N GLN A 72 -11.52 -10.21 15.48
CA GLN A 72 -12.18 -8.90 15.58
C GLN A 72 -11.73 -8.20 16.85
N VAL A 73 -11.38 -6.91 16.74
CA VAL A 73 -11.08 -6.06 17.88
C VAL A 73 -12.39 -5.58 18.52
N ILE A 74 -12.51 -5.71 19.84
CA ILE A 74 -13.63 -5.22 20.64
C ILE A 74 -13.13 -4.28 21.73
N THR A 75 -14.01 -3.38 22.19
CA THR A 75 -13.80 -2.57 23.40
C THR A 75 -14.83 -2.97 24.44
N VAL A 76 -14.38 -3.25 25.67
CA VAL A 76 -15.25 -3.68 26.76
C VAL A 76 -16.02 -2.47 27.31
N PRO A 77 -17.37 -2.44 27.21
CA PRO A 77 -18.15 -1.26 27.59
C PRO A 77 -18.38 -1.15 29.11
N GLU A 78 -18.35 -2.27 29.82
CA GLU A 78 -18.63 -2.34 31.25
C GLU A 78 -17.84 -3.46 31.93
N THR A 79 -17.39 -3.21 33.16
CA THR A 79 -16.69 -4.22 33.96
C THR A 79 -17.65 -5.36 34.32
N GLY A 80 -17.20 -6.61 34.14
CA GLY A 80 -18.05 -7.76 34.38
C GLY A 80 -17.43 -9.09 33.96
N TYR A 81 -18.18 -10.17 34.19
CA TYR A 81 -17.88 -11.45 33.60
C TYR A 81 -18.50 -11.54 32.22
N TYR A 82 -17.79 -12.08 31.25
CA TYR A 82 -18.26 -12.29 29.89
C TYR A 82 -18.19 -13.77 29.50
N ASP A 83 -19.13 -14.20 28.67
CA ASP A 83 -19.16 -15.52 28.07
C ASP A 83 -18.90 -15.38 26.56
N LEU A 84 -17.82 -15.98 26.08
CA LEU A 84 -17.48 -16.08 24.66
C LEU A 84 -17.93 -17.43 24.12
N SER A 85 -18.62 -17.46 22.99
CA SER A 85 -18.99 -18.70 22.30
C SER A 85 -19.06 -18.52 20.80
N ALA A 86 -18.87 -19.62 20.07
CA ALA A 86 -19.13 -19.70 18.64
C ALA A 86 -19.50 -21.14 18.27
N TYR A 87 -20.10 -21.30 17.09
CA TYR A 87 -20.32 -22.60 16.47
C TYR A 87 -19.17 -22.88 15.52
N LEU A 88 -18.46 -23.99 15.73
CA LEU A 88 -17.29 -24.35 14.93
C LEU A 88 -17.35 -25.76 14.36
N ILE A 89 -16.74 -25.92 13.19
CA ILE A 89 -16.35 -27.20 12.59
C ILE A 89 -14.83 -27.24 12.58
N SER A 90 -14.24 -28.30 13.15
CA SER A 90 -12.79 -28.49 13.15
C SER A 90 -12.47 -29.96 12.88
N PRO A 91 -11.49 -30.27 12.02
CA PRO A 91 -11.09 -31.65 11.74
C PRO A 91 -10.31 -32.28 12.90
N ALA A 92 -9.65 -31.47 13.73
CA ALA A 92 -8.84 -31.92 14.86
C ALA A 92 -9.01 -31.03 16.09
N SER A 93 -8.34 -31.39 17.19
CA SER A 93 -8.46 -30.75 18.51
C SER A 93 -7.39 -29.69 18.78
N ASP A 94 -6.69 -29.24 17.73
CA ASP A 94 -5.61 -28.24 17.78
C ASP A 94 -6.11 -26.82 17.48
N ALA A 95 -7.28 -26.66 16.86
CA ALA A 95 -7.94 -25.37 16.72
C ALA A 95 -8.48 -24.85 18.07
N PHE A 96 -8.54 -23.53 18.24
CA PHE A 96 -9.03 -22.88 19.45
C PHE A 96 -9.87 -21.62 19.18
N ILE A 97 -10.69 -21.26 20.17
CA ILE A 97 -11.33 -19.96 20.33
C ILE A 97 -10.68 -19.24 21.51
N GLY A 98 -10.47 -17.93 21.44
CA GLY A 98 -9.86 -17.20 22.53
C GLY A 98 -10.02 -15.69 22.49
N LEU A 99 -9.51 -15.05 23.54
CA LEU A 99 -9.25 -13.62 23.60
C LEU A 99 -7.75 -13.38 23.72
N SER A 100 -7.23 -12.42 22.99
CA SER A 100 -5.86 -11.91 23.09
C SER A 100 -5.85 -10.40 23.29
N ASN A 101 -4.72 -9.84 23.71
CA ASN A 101 -4.49 -8.40 23.61
C ASN A 101 -4.29 -7.98 22.13
N LEU A 102 -4.08 -6.68 21.89
CA LEU A 102 -3.93 -6.16 20.53
C LEU A 102 -2.63 -6.62 19.83
N THR A 103 -1.68 -7.20 20.56
CA THR A 103 -0.40 -7.73 20.07
C THR A 103 -0.32 -9.26 20.11
N ASP A 104 -1.47 -9.94 20.02
CA ASP A 104 -1.59 -11.40 19.85
C ASP A 104 -1.20 -12.27 21.05
N GLU A 105 -1.01 -11.67 22.22
CA GLU A 105 -0.78 -12.43 23.44
C GLU A 105 -2.12 -12.98 23.99
N VAL A 106 -2.20 -14.31 24.12
CA VAL A 106 -3.44 -15.00 24.47
C VAL A 106 -3.75 -14.87 25.96
N LEU A 107 -4.88 -14.24 26.28
CA LEU A 107 -5.39 -14.10 27.65
C LEU A 107 -6.12 -15.36 28.11
N VAL A 108 -6.99 -15.91 27.26
CA VAL A 108 -7.78 -17.10 27.54
C VAL A 108 -8.12 -17.82 26.24
N LYS A 109 -8.07 -19.15 26.24
CA LYS A 109 -8.48 -19.97 25.10
C LYS A 109 -9.13 -21.28 25.51
N ALA A 110 -9.94 -21.84 24.60
CA ALA A 110 -10.47 -23.19 24.67
C ALA A 110 -10.27 -23.91 23.35
N PHE A 111 -9.82 -25.16 23.41
CA PHE A 111 -9.69 -26.01 22.23
C PHE A 111 -11.06 -26.43 21.69
N VAL A 112 -11.18 -26.42 20.37
CA VAL A 112 -12.36 -26.83 19.62
C VAL A 112 -12.40 -28.35 19.56
N LYS A 113 -13.58 -28.94 19.82
CA LYS A 113 -13.75 -30.38 19.71
C LYS A 113 -13.87 -30.78 18.23
N PRO A 114 -13.14 -31.82 17.76
CA PRO A 114 -13.27 -32.32 16.40
C PRO A 114 -14.72 -32.68 16.05
N SER A 115 -15.17 -32.28 14.87
CA SER A 115 -16.53 -32.51 14.38
C SER A 115 -16.64 -32.19 12.89
N ASP A 116 -17.45 -32.95 12.17
CA ASP A 116 -17.93 -32.68 10.81
C ASP A 116 -19.18 -31.79 10.77
N LYS A 117 -19.79 -31.55 11.94
CA LYS A 117 -20.96 -30.69 12.17
C LYS A 117 -20.64 -29.61 13.18
N TYR A 118 -21.31 -28.46 13.06
CA TYR A 118 -21.15 -27.37 14.02
C TYR A 118 -21.35 -27.82 15.45
N LYS A 119 -20.35 -27.53 16.29
CA LYS A 119 -20.41 -27.69 17.74
C LYS A 119 -20.18 -26.34 18.38
N ARG A 120 -21.05 -25.99 19.32
CA ARG A 120 -20.87 -24.81 20.15
C ARG A 120 -19.69 -25.02 21.10
N THR A 121 -18.68 -24.17 20.97
CA THR A 121 -17.56 -24.07 21.91
C THR A 121 -17.73 -22.78 22.71
N GLN A 122 -17.42 -22.82 24.01
CA GLN A 122 -17.64 -21.67 24.88
C GLN A 122 -16.55 -21.54 25.96
N LEU A 123 -16.18 -20.30 26.25
CA LEU A 123 -15.41 -19.86 27.40
C LEU A 123 -16.34 -19.05 28.29
N LYS A 124 -16.48 -19.46 29.56
CA LYS A 124 -17.42 -18.83 30.49
C LYS A 124 -16.71 -18.02 31.55
N HIS A 125 -17.38 -16.98 32.00
CA HIS A 125 -17.02 -16.18 33.14
C HIS A 125 -15.61 -15.59 33.02
N ILE A 126 -15.31 -15.01 31.86
CA ILE A 126 -14.07 -14.29 31.61
C ILE A 126 -14.16 -12.93 32.30
N PRO A 127 -13.27 -12.61 33.26
CA PRO A 127 -13.28 -11.31 33.93
C PRO A 127 -12.71 -10.25 32.98
N LEU A 128 -13.53 -9.27 32.58
CA LEU A 128 -13.13 -8.15 31.73
C LEU A 128 -13.44 -6.81 32.42
N GLU A 129 -12.59 -5.82 32.17
CA GLU A 129 -12.69 -4.49 32.74
C GLU A 129 -13.08 -3.45 31.68
N LYS A 130 -13.92 -2.48 32.05
CA LYS A 130 -14.36 -1.39 31.16
C LYS A 130 -13.14 -0.67 30.55
N GLY A 131 -13.16 -0.50 29.24
CA GLY A 131 -12.12 0.20 28.49
C GLY A 131 -11.01 -0.70 27.97
N GLU A 132 -10.96 -1.98 28.37
CA GLU A 132 -10.04 -2.95 27.75
C GLU A 132 -10.35 -3.09 26.26
N MET A 133 -9.30 -3.06 25.42
CA MET A 133 -9.37 -3.36 24.00
C MET A 133 -8.73 -4.72 23.75
N LEU A 134 -9.49 -5.66 23.16
CA LEU A 134 -9.10 -7.06 23.03
C LEU A 134 -9.39 -7.58 21.62
N LYS A 135 -8.66 -8.60 21.20
CA LYS A 135 -8.97 -9.37 19.99
C LYS A 135 -9.74 -10.64 20.37
N VAL A 136 -10.91 -10.81 19.77
CA VAL A 136 -11.63 -12.10 19.73
C VAL A 136 -11.05 -12.88 18.55
N TRP A 137 -10.63 -14.12 18.78
CA TRP A 137 -9.84 -14.87 17.80
C TRP A 137 -10.24 -16.33 17.69
N PHE A 138 -10.20 -16.84 16.45
CA PHE A 138 -10.45 -18.24 16.10
C PHE A 138 -9.29 -18.74 15.26
N SER A 139 -8.64 -19.83 15.68
CA SER A 139 -7.50 -20.40 14.95
C SER A 139 -7.92 -21.49 13.95
N GLY A 140 -7.06 -21.74 12.97
CA GLY A 140 -7.12 -22.90 12.10
C GLY A 140 -6.60 -24.17 12.76
N SER A 141 -6.51 -25.25 11.97
CA SER A 141 -6.03 -26.57 12.35
C SER A 141 -4.97 -27.03 11.36
N ALA A 142 -3.93 -27.73 11.82
CA ALA A 142 -2.93 -28.34 10.93
C ALA A 142 -3.48 -29.50 10.10
N GLN A 143 -4.67 -30.02 10.43
CA GLN A 143 -5.26 -31.22 9.82
C GLN A 143 -6.35 -30.90 8.78
N GLY A 144 -6.65 -29.62 8.56
CA GLY A 144 -7.61 -29.17 7.56
C GLY A 144 -8.32 -27.89 7.97
N GLY A 145 -9.25 -27.47 7.12
CA GLY A 145 -10.02 -26.25 7.31
C GLY A 145 -10.91 -26.17 8.55
N VAL A 146 -10.94 -25.00 9.19
CA VAL A 146 -11.85 -24.69 10.31
C VAL A 146 -12.94 -23.73 9.85
N SER A 147 -14.18 -23.96 10.28
CA SER A 147 -15.30 -23.04 10.01
C SER A 147 -15.80 -22.44 11.31
N VAL A 148 -16.16 -21.16 11.27
CA VAL A 148 -16.68 -20.39 12.41
C VAL A 148 -17.94 -19.64 12.00
N ASP A 149 -18.94 -19.67 12.86
CA ASP A 149 -20.21 -19.00 12.67
C ASP A 149 -20.86 -18.68 14.03
N SER A 150 -21.81 -17.75 14.03
CA SER A 150 -22.70 -17.40 15.14
C SER A 150 -21.94 -17.10 16.42
N VAL A 151 -21.04 -16.12 16.32
CA VAL A 151 -20.14 -15.71 17.40
C VAL A 151 -20.88 -14.82 18.40
N SER A 152 -20.66 -15.07 19.69
CA SER A 152 -21.25 -14.30 20.77
C SER A 152 -20.23 -14.02 21.87
N LEU A 153 -20.06 -12.74 22.20
CA LEU A 153 -19.38 -12.26 23.40
C LEU A 153 -20.37 -11.38 24.17
N VAL A 154 -20.97 -11.93 25.23
CA VAL A 154 -22.02 -11.26 26.01
C VAL A 154 -21.64 -11.21 27.48
N LYS A 155 -22.11 -10.17 28.18
CA LYS A 155 -21.96 -10.10 29.64
C LYS A 155 -22.77 -11.24 30.28
N SER A 156 -22.13 -11.95 31.19
CA SER A 156 -22.68 -13.08 31.92
C SER A 156 -23.48 -12.61 33.13
N ASN A 157 -24.46 -13.42 33.57
CA ASN A 157 -25.26 -13.17 34.78
C ASN A 157 -24.51 -13.46 36.08
N LYS A 158 -23.20 -13.73 36.02
CA LYS A 158 -22.37 -14.04 37.19
C LYS A 158 -22.10 -12.76 37.98
N ASN A 159 -22.69 -12.68 39.17
CA ASN A 159 -22.59 -11.53 40.06
C ASN A 159 -21.54 -11.69 41.17
N LYS A 160 -20.44 -12.41 40.91
CA LYS A 160 -19.33 -12.45 41.86
C LYS A 160 -18.58 -11.11 41.83
N PRO A 161 -18.20 -10.50 42.97
CA PRO A 161 -17.36 -9.31 42.96
C PRO A 161 -16.08 -9.54 42.15
N LEU A 162 -15.74 -8.56 41.32
CA LEU A 162 -14.47 -8.47 40.59
C LEU A 162 -13.65 -7.37 41.24
N SER A 163 -12.37 -7.64 41.47
CA SER A 163 -11.38 -6.64 41.83
C SER A 163 -10.28 -6.73 40.80
N PHE A 164 -9.97 -5.59 40.19
CA PHE A 164 -8.90 -5.44 39.22
C PHE A 164 -7.85 -4.49 39.80
N ASN A 165 -6.59 -4.75 39.48
CA ASN A 165 -5.47 -3.87 39.81
C ASN A 165 -4.48 -3.87 38.65
N GLN A 166 -4.90 -3.29 37.52
CA GLN A 166 -4.20 -3.43 36.24
C GLN A 166 -4.12 -2.12 35.47
N ILE A 167 -3.24 -2.11 34.47
CA ILE A 167 -3.19 -1.11 33.42
C ILE A 167 -4.20 -1.49 32.34
N ILE A 168 -5.07 -0.56 31.95
CA ILE A 168 -6.14 -0.76 30.95
C ILE A 168 -5.71 -0.18 29.61
N GLN A 169 -5.17 1.05 29.59
CA GLN A 169 -4.68 1.71 28.38
C GLN A 169 -3.45 2.54 28.69
N PHE A 170 -2.59 2.70 27.70
CA PHE A 170 -1.38 3.52 27.77
C PHE A 170 -1.13 4.19 26.43
N LYS A 171 -0.74 5.47 26.46
CA LYS A 171 -0.19 6.19 25.32
C LYS A 171 0.93 7.11 25.79
N ALA A 172 2.08 7.04 25.14
CA ALA A 172 3.16 8.01 25.28
C ALA A 172 3.15 9.06 24.15
N GLU A 173 3.79 10.20 24.39
CA GLU A 173 4.09 11.18 23.35
C GLU A 173 4.98 10.53 22.27
N GLN A 174 4.72 10.85 21.00
CA GLN A 174 5.35 10.22 19.82
C GLN A 174 5.13 8.70 19.69
N GLN A 175 4.32 8.05 20.53
CA GLN A 175 4.09 6.61 20.38
C GLN A 175 3.46 6.29 19.01
N GLU A 176 4.05 5.35 18.29
CA GLU A 176 3.51 4.77 17.07
C GLU A 176 2.72 3.50 17.37
N GLY A 177 1.57 3.33 16.72
CA GLY A 177 0.70 2.17 16.92
C GLY A 177 0.13 2.02 18.35
N VAL A 178 -0.28 0.78 18.65
CA VAL A 178 -0.92 0.39 19.93
C VAL A 178 0.08 -0.14 20.95
N SER A 179 -0.24 0.00 22.23
CA SER A 179 0.58 -0.57 23.32
C SER A 179 0.27 -2.05 23.51
N SER A 180 1.31 -2.86 23.72
CA SER A 180 1.18 -4.24 24.21
C SER A 180 0.99 -4.19 25.72
N ILE A 181 -0.12 -4.73 26.22
CA ILE A 181 -0.42 -4.78 27.66
C ILE A 181 -0.68 -6.25 28.02
N ASP A 182 0.22 -6.82 28.83
CA ASP A 182 0.12 -8.17 29.37
C ASP A 182 -0.27 -8.08 30.85
N LYS A 183 -1.54 -8.34 31.15
CA LYS A 183 -2.05 -8.33 32.53
C LYS A 183 -1.69 -9.58 33.34
N ASN A 184 -1.21 -10.65 32.72
CA ASN A 184 -0.80 -11.87 33.42
C ASN A 184 0.68 -11.79 33.84
N GLN A 185 1.54 -11.25 32.99
CA GLN A 185 2.95 -11.03 33.27
C GLN A 185 3.25 -9.64 33.85
N HIS A 186 2.25 -8.76 33.88
CA HIS A 186 2.38 -7.35 34.27
C HIS A 186 3.46 -6.63 33.47
N THR A 187 3.41 -6.77 32.14
CA THR A 187 4.31 -6.05 31.24
C THR A 187 3.55 -5.11 30.34
N LEU A 188 4.21 -4.01 29.98
CA LEU A 188 3.73 -3.06 29.01
C LEU A 188 4.88 -2.72 28.07
N SER A 189 4.64 -2.80 26.76
CA SER A 189 5.57 -2.26 25.78
C SER A 189 4.88 -1.39 24.76
N PHE A 190 5.59 -0.38 24.26
CA PHE A 190 5.09 0.54 23.25
C PHE A 190 6.22 0.96 22.32
N HIS A 191 5.89 1.30 21.08
CA HIS A 191 6.86 1.68 20.07
C HIS A 191 6.95 3.20 19.92
N VAL A 192 8.16 3.70 19.71
CA VAL A 192 8.43 5.10 19.36
C VAL A 192 9.26 5.17 18.08
N PRO A 193 9.22 6.29 17.34
CA PRO A 193 10.00 6.48 16.13
C PRO A 193 11.49 6.27 16.38
N TYR A 194 12.21 5.92 15.32
CA TYR A 194 13.67 5.93 15.34
C TYR A 194 14.20 7.34 15.65
N GLY A 195 15.18 7.42 16.55
CA GLY A 195 15.81 8.65 17.00
C GLY A 195 15.12 9.34 18.19
N THR A 196 14.04 8.77 18.74
CA THR A 196 13.35 9.33 19.92
C THR A 196 14.29 9.33 21.14
N ASP A 197 14.37 10.45 21.84
CA ASP A 197 15.09 10.55 23.12
C ASP A 197 14.34 9.76 24.22
N LEU A 198 14.76 8.51 24.43
CA LEU A 198 14.15 7.64 25.42
C LEU A 198 14.35 8.11 26.86
N SER A 199 15.27 9.06 27.13
CA SER A 199 15.53 9.55 28.49
C SER A 199 14.45 10.48 29.02
N ALA A 200 13.56 10.96 28.16
CA ALA A 200 12.53 11.94 28.50
C ALA A 200 11.23 11.75 27.71
N ILE A 201 10.56 10.61 27.89
CA ILE A 201 9.26 10.36 27.24
C ILE A 201 8.11 10.80 28.14
N LYS A 202 7.22 11.64 27.62
CA LYS A 202 6.01 12.06 28.32
C LYS A 202 4.88 11.05 28.17
N ILE A 203 4.26 10.66 29.28
CA ILE A 203 3.04 9.85 29.28
C ILE A 203 1.85 10.75 28.93
N SER A 204 1.17 10.44 27.82
CA SER A 204 0.01 11.21 27.34
C SER A 204 -1.32 10.66 27.86
N ASN A 205 -1.40 9.34 28.07
CA ASN A 205 -2.54 8.67 28.66
C ASN A 205 -2.08 7.45 29.47
N LEU A 206 -2.61 7.29 30.67
CA LEU A 206 -2.44 6.09 31.49
C LEU A 206 -3.78 5.82 32.19
N LEU A 207 -4.53 4.87 31.66
CA LEU A 207 -5.79 4.42 32.23
C LEU A 207 -5.52 3.16 33.05
N ILE A 208 -5.89 3.20 34.32
CA ILE A 208 -5.76 2.09 35.28
C ILE A 208 -7.12 1.72 35.87
N SER A 209 -7.20 0.59 36.58
CA SER A 209 -8.40 0.18 37.31
C SER A 209 -8.92 1.31 38.22
N ALA A 210 -10.24 1.52 38.23
CA ALA A 210 -10.87 2.74 38.76
C ALA A 210 -10.64 3.02 40.26
N GLN A 211 -10.29 2.00 41.05
CA GLN A 211 -9.99 2.11 42.48
C GLN A 211 -8.51 1.93 42.80
N SER A 212 -7.67 1.82 41.76
CA SER A 212 -6.22 1.71 41.89
C SER A 212 -5.54 3.06 41.72
N HIS A 213 -4.30 3.15 42.18
CA HIS A 213 -3.39 4.23 41.85
C HIS A 213 -2.05 3.66 41.37
N SER A 214 -1.34 4.40 40.55
CA SER A 214 -0.06 3.99 39.96
C SER A 214 1.06 4.90 40.46
N SER A 215 2.29 4.41 40.52
CA SER A 215 3.48 5.23 40.82
C SER A 215 3.84 6.21 39.69
N LEU A 216 3.23 6.04 38.51
CA LEU A 216 3.27 6.96 37.38
C LEU A 216 1.85 7.45 37.06
N GLU A 217 1.74 8.67 36.55
CA GLU A 217 0.50 9.32 36.13
C GLU A 217 0.60 9.91 34.72
N SER A 218 -0.55 10.24 34.12
CA SER A 218 -0.56 10.98 32.85
C SER A 218 0.05 12.37 33.06
N GLY A 219 0.96 12.75 32.16
CA GLY A 219 1.72 13.99 32.23
C GLY A 219 3.15 13.82 32.74
N ASP A 220 3.49 12.69 33.37
CA ASP A 220 4.86 12.40 33.82
C ASP A 220 5.83 12.28 32.64
N VAL A 221 7.07 12.71 32.85
CA VAL A 221 8.19 12.54 31.93
C VAL A 221 9.14 11.51 32.54
N VAL A 222 9.38 10.42 31.82
CA VAL A 222 10.04 9.21 32.35
C VAL A 222 11.18 8.78 31.43
N ASP A 223 12.26 8.30 32.04
CA ASP A 223 13.41 7.71 31.36
C ASP A 223 13.14 6.22 31.07
N PHE A 224 12.94 5.89 29.79
CA PHE A 224 12.78 4.53 29.28
C PHE A 224 14.03 4.01 28.56
N THR A 225 15.22 4.58 28.80
CA THR A 225 16.48 4.00 28.29
C THR A 225 16.73 2.60 28.86
N GLN A 226 16.05 2.24 29.95
CA GLN A 226 15.94 0.90 30.51
C GLN A 226 14.46 0.62 30.88
N PRO A 227 14.05 -0.66 31.04
CA PRO A 227 12.71 -0.98 31.51
C PRO A 227 12.39 -0.31 32.85
N VAL A 228 11.20 0.28 32.96
CA VAL A 228 10.75 1.05 34.12
C VAL A 228 9.82 0.20 34.98
N GLU A 229 10.12 0.09 36.28
CA GLU A 229 9.21 -0.54 37.26
C GLU A 229 8.10 0.44 37.66
N VAL A 230 6.84 0.03 37.50
CA VAL A 230 5.65 0.79 37.86
C VAL A 230 4.87 0.02 38.90
N ILE A 231 4.52 0.66 40.02
CA ILE A 231 3.77 0.04 41.10
C ILE A 231 2.30 0.44 40.97
N VAL A 232 1.42 -0.53 40.76
CA VAL A 232 -0.03 -0.33 40.76
C VAL A 232 -0.58 -0.85 42.09
N THR A 233 -1.22 0.03 42.84
CA THR A 233 -1.73 -0.27 44.19
C THR A 233 -3.24 -0.22 44.21
N ASP A 234 -3.88 -1.28 44.69
CA ASP A 234 -5.35 -1.36 44.81
C ASP A 234 -5.89 -0.63 46.06
N GLU A 235 -7.22 -0.57 46.20
CA GLU A 235 -7.90 0.05 47.34
C GLU A 235 -7.51 -0.59 48.70
N ALA A 236 -7.15 -1.88 48.70
CA ALA A 236 -6.75 -2.61 49.89
C ALA A 236 -5.25 -2.44 50.22
N GLY A 237 -4.50 -1.71 49.40
CA GLY A 237 -3.06 -1.49 49.54
C GLY A 237 -2.20 -2.62 48.99
N LYS A 238 -2.77 -3.58 48.25
CA LYS A 238 -1.99 -4.60 47.53
C LYS A 238 -1.25 -3.93 46.38
N GLN A 239 0.03 -4.22 46.25
CA GLN A 239 0.89 -3.69 45.20
C GLN A 239 1.19 -4.78 44.16
N ASP A 240 0.94 -4.48 42.89
CA ASP A 240 1.37 -5.27 41.75
C ASP A 240 2.45 -4.49 40.99
N LYS A 241 3.57 -5.17 40.69
CA LYS A 241 4.71 -4.61 39.97
C LYS A 241 4.54 -4.82 38.48
N TRP A 242 4.64 -3.75 37.72
CA TRP A 242 4.59 -3.74 36.26
C TRP A 242 5.94 -3.31 35.68
N THR A 243 6.28 -3.83 34.50
CA THR A 243 7.48 -3.43 33.76
C THR A 243 7.08 -2.74 32.46
N PHE A 244 7.39 -1.46 32.32
CA PHE A 244 7.11 -0.68 31.12
C PHE A 244 8.38 -0.56 30.26
N THR A 245 8.28 -0.80 28.96
CA THR A 245 9.41 -0.76 28.02
C THR A 245 9.04 0.09 26.80
N ALA A 246 9.84 1.12 26.51
CA ALA A 246 9.80 1.79 25.21
C ALA A 246 10.68 1.01 24.23
N ILE A 247 10.17 0.78 23.03
CA ILE A 247 10.87 0.12 21.94
C ILE A 247 11.04 1.14 20.82
N GLU A 248 12.27 1.56 20.57
CA GLU A 248 12.61 2.37 19.41
C GLU A 248 12.43 1.51 18.14
N LYS A 249 11.61 1.95 17.19
CA LYS A 249 11.46 1.25 15.91
C LYS A 249 12.76 1.31 15.11
N GLU A 250 12.91 0.34 14.23
CA GLU A 250 13.94 0.38 13.19
C GLU A 250 13.79 1.66 12.34
N LYS A 251 14.94 2.17 11.89
CA LYS A 251 15.00 3.36 11.04
C LYS A 251 14.17 3.16 9.78
N GLN A 252 13.28 4.11 9.49
CA GLN A 252 12.33 4.04 8.38
C GLN A 252 12.01 5.43 7.86
N VAL A 253 11.53 5.53 6.63
CA VAL A 253 11.02 6.79 6.10
C VAL A 253 9.87 7.31 6.96
N VAL A 254 9.93 8.59 7.30
CA VAL A 254 8.90 9.28 8.09
C VAL A 254 8.44 10.52 7.35
N VAL A 255 7.13 10.78 7.36
CA VAL A 255 6.54 12.02 6.86
C VAL A 255 5.89 12.78 8.00
N THR A 256 6.16 14.08 8.08
CA THR A 256 5.44 15.02 8.94
C THR A 256 4.85 16.15 8.12
N SER A 257 3.69 16.65 8.53
CA SER A 257 2.93 17.61 7.71
C SER A 257 2.13 18.61 8.56
N SER A 258 1.83 19.77 7.99
CA SER A 258 0.78 20.65 8.51
C SER A 258 -0.62 20.04 8.37
N ASN A 259 -0.77 19.02 7.52
CA ASN A 259 -2.01 18.28 7.31
C ASN A 259 -1.97 16.93 8.05
N GLN A 260 -2.65 16.86 9.19
CA GLN A 260 -2.62 15.67 10.05
C GLN A 260 -3.16 14.42 9.35
N LYS A 261 -4.21 14.56 8.53
CA LYS A 261 -4.81 13.43 7.80
C LYS A 261 -3.81 12.79 6.83
N LEU A 262 -3.02 13.61 6.13
CA LEU A 262 -1.94 13.13 5.24
C LEU A 262 -0.86 12.40 6.04
N GLN A 263 -0.41 12.98 7.14
CA GLN A 263 0.60 12.36 8.01
C GLN A 263 0.13 11.01 8.55
N ASP A 264 -1.07 10.96 9.14
CA ASP A 264 -1.65 9.74 9.69
C ASP A 264 -1.85 8.67 8.60
N SER A 265 -2.25 9.08 7.39
CA SER A 265 -2.41 8.15 6.26
C SER A 265 -1.07 7.63 5.73
N PHE A 266 0.00 8.43 5.78
CA PHE A 266 1.34 7.95 5.40
C PHE A 266 1.89 6.94 6.41
N GLU A 267 1.74 7.21 7.72
CA GLU A 267 2.10 6.27 8.79
C GLU A 267 1.32 4.95 8.65
N TRP A 268 0.01 5.05 8.43
CA TRP A 268 -0.86 3.91 8.13
C TRP A 268 -0.34 3.10 6.94
N ALA A 269 0.03 3.77 5.85
CA ALA A 269 0.50 3.11 4.64
C ALA A 269 1.80 2.34 4.90
N ILE A 270 2.78 2.95 5.58
CA ILE A 270 4.05 2.30 5.95
C ILE A 270 3.78 1.06 6.81
N ASP A 271 2.96 1.18 7.85
CA ASP A 271 2.65 0.04 8.72
C ASP A 271 1.85 -1.06 7.98
N LYS A 272 1.02 -0.69 6.99
CA LYS A 272 0.32 -1.65 6.14
C LYS A 272 1.26 -2.46 5.26
N THR A 273 2.24 -1.84 4.60
CA THR A 273 3.17 -2.56 3.71
C THR A 273 3.86 -3.74 4.41
N ARG A 274 4.23 -3.57 5.68
CA ARG A 274 4.86 -4.61 6.52
C ARG A 274 3.99 -5.83 6.74
N ARG A 275 2.67 -5.64 6.79
CA ARG A 275 1.72 -6.75 6.98
C ARG A 275 1.58 -7.62 5.75
N PHE A 276 2.02 -7.13 4.59
CA PHE A 276 2.00 -7.86 3.34
C PHE A 276 3.31 -8.61 3.06
N VAL A 277 4.38 -8.39 3.85
CA VAL A 277 5.67 -9.06 3.65
C VAL A 277 5.56 -10.55 3.96
N MET A 278 6.04 -11.37 3.02
CA MET A 278 6.02 -12.83 3.07
C MET A 278 7.41 -13.45 3.20
N THR A 279 8.45 -12.61 3.14
CA THR A 279 9.85 -13.00 3.29
C THR A 279 10.10 -13.82 4.55
N GLY A 280 10.66 -15.01 4.37
CA GLY A 280 11.09 -15.89 5.46
C GLY A 280 9.96 -16.71 6.11
N LEU A 281 8.74 -16.63 5.60
CA LEU A 281 7.63 -17.48 6.05
C LEU A 281 7.64 -18.84 5.33
N HIS A 282 6.92 -19.80 5.91
CA HIS A 282 6.63 -21.11 5.33
C HIS A 282 5.14 -21.38 5.47
N ASP A 283 4.41 -21.42 4.36
CA ASP A 283 2.97 -21.64 4.40
C ASP A 283 2.39 -22.13 3.05
N LEU A 284 1.07 -22.10 2.92
CA LEU A 284 0.33 -22.66 1.78
C LEU A 284 0.76 -22.13 0.41
N VAL A 285 0.67 -22.98 -0.62
CA VAL A 285 0.77 -22.58 -2.03
C VAL A 285 -0.50 -22.95 -2.79
N ASN A 286 -0.78 -22.23 -3.88
CA ASN A 286 -2.01 -22.36 -4.68
C ASN A 286 -3.30 -22.21 -3.87
N ARG A 287 -3.28 -21.40 -2.82
CA ARG A 287 -4.50 -21.06 -2.09
C ARG A 287 -5.22 -19.94 -2.84
N ASP A 288 -6.50 -20.16 -3.09
CA ASP A 288 -7.39 -19.15 -3.69
C ASP A 288 -8.85 -19.34 -3.25
N GLU A 289 -9.78 -18.60 -3.88
CA GLU A 289 -11.20 -18.69 -3.56
C GLU A 289 -11.82 -20.05 -3.90
N ASN A 290 -11.28 -20.81 -4.84
CA ASN A 290 -11.77 -22.14 -5.21
C ASN A 290 -11.02 -23.25 -4.45
N ASN A 291 -9.78 -22.97 -4.03
CA ASN A 291 -8.93 -23.88 -3.28
C ASN A 291 -8.44 -23.27 -1.96
N ASN A 292 -9.34 -23.16 -0.97
CA ASN A 292 -9.01 -22.43 0.27
C ASN A 292 -7.88 -23.05 1.10
N ASP A 293 -7.63 -24.36 0.98
CA ASP A 293 -6.58 -25.05 1.75
C ASP A 293 -5.29 -25.25 0.93
N GLY A 294 -5.23 -24.73 -0.31
CA GLY A 294 -4.06 -24.86 -1.17
C GLY A 294 -3.75 -26.28 -1.64
N ASP A 295 -2.67 -26.45 -2.39
CA ASP A 295 -2.20 -27.74 -2.90
C ASP A 295 -1.00 -28.30 -2.12
N GLY A 296 -0.48 -27.53 -1.16
CA GLY A 296 0.71 -27.85 -0.40
C GLY A 296 1.22 -26.65 0.38
N THR A 297 2.45 -26.75 0.86
CA THR A 297 3.17 -25.73 1.63
C THR A 297 4.61 -25.63 1.15
N ALA A 298 5.19 -24.44 1.20
CA ALA A 298 6.57 -24.19 0.76
C ALA A 298 7.22 -23.07 1.58
N ASP A 299 8.56 -23.01 1.56
CA ASP A 299 9.31 -21.84 2.02
C ASP A 299 9.13 -20.71 1.00
N TYR A 300 8.86 -19.51 1.49
CA TYR A 300 8.64 -18.36 0.63
C TYR A 300 9.94 -17.62 0.31
N ILE A 301 10.07 -17.20 -0.95
CA ILE A 301 11.14 -16.30 -1.39
C ILE A 301 10.90 -14.89 -0.81
N PRO A 302 11.91 -14.01 -0.79
CA PRO A 302 11.67 -12.61 -0.47
C PRO A 302 10.60 -12.04 -1.40
N SER A 303 9.47 -11.67 -0.82
CA SER A 303 8.27 -11.23 -1.54
C SER A 303 7.28 -10.57 -0.60
N TYR A 304 6.28 -9.92 -1.18
CA TYR A 304 5.12 -9.42 -0.47
C TYR A 304 3.85 -9.69 -1.29
N TRP A 305 2.70 -9.62 -0.64
CA TRP A 305 1.40 -9.71 -1.28
C TRP A 305 1.20 -8.58 -2.30
N ALA A 306 0.94 -8.94 -3.56
CA ALA A 306 0.54 -8.00 -4.60
C ALA A 306 -0.66 -8.58 -5.37
N GLY A 307 -1.84 -8.00 -5.19
CA GLY A 307 -3.10 -8.57 -5.65
C GLY A 307 -3.97 -9.01 -4.47
N TYR A 308 -4.87 -9.96 -4.71
CA TYR A 308 -5.84 -10.35 -3.68
C TYR A 308 -5.20 -10.96 -2.44
N PHE A 309 -5.47 -10.36 -1.28
CA PHE A 309 -4.91 -10.75 0.02
C PHE A 309 -5.32 -12.17 0.50
N ASP A 310 -6.31 -12.78 -0.15
CA ASP A 310 -6.74 -14.15 0.16
C ASP A 310 -6.21 -15.19 -0.85
N ARG A 311 -5.32 -14.82 -1.76
CA ARG A 311 -4.61 -15.74 -2.66
C ARG A 311 -3.14 -15.77 -2.30
N THR A 312 -2.48 -16.93 -2.31
CA THR A 312 -1.06 -17.04 -1.91
C THR A 312 -0.12 -16.66 -3.04
N ALA A 313 -0.25 -15.44 -3.56
CA ALA A 313 0.45 -14.99 -4.75
C ALA A 313 0.77 -13.49 -4.74
N PHE A 314 1.68 -13.14 -5.63
CA PHE A 314 1.90 -11.79 -6.11
C PHE A 314 1.70 -11.70 -7.63
N TYR A 315 1.02 -10.65 -8.09
CA TYR A 315 0.58 -10.45 -9.47
C TYR A 315 1.45 -9.44 -10.17
N SER A 316 1.69 -9.64 -11.46
CA SER A 316 2.58 -8.80 -12.27
C SER A 316 2.14 -7.34 -12.24
N ARG A 317 0.87 -7.06 -12.54
CA ARG A 317 0.31 -5.70 -12.56
C ARG A 317 0.46 -5.02 -11.20
N ASP A 318 -0.16 -5.61 -10.18
CA ASP A 318 -0.19 -5.08 -8.83
C ASP A 318 1.23 -4.83 -8.28
N PHE A 319 2.16 -5.78 -8.51
CA PHE A 319 3.54 -5.64 -8.09
C PHE A 319 4.22 -4.42 -8.71
N LEU A 320 4.02 -4.18 -10.01
CA LEU A 320 4.65 -3.08 -10.73
C LEU A 320 4.19 -1.72 -10.22
N HIS A 321 2.94 -1.61 -9.83
CA HIS A 321 2.37 -0.39 -9.25
C HIS A 321 2.78 -0.21 -7.78
N GLN A 322 3.06 -1.30 -7.07
CA GLN A 322 3.55 -1.27 -5.70
C GLN A 322 5.05 -1.00 -5.57
N ALA A 323 5.86 -1.35 -6.59
CA ALA A 323 7.32 -1.42 -6.48
C ALA A 323 7.99 -0.11 -6.01
N SER A 324 7.49 1.06 -6.42
CA SER A 324 8.09 2.35 -5.99
C SER A 324 7.81 2.63 -4.52
N GLY A 325 6.56 2.41 -4.07
CA GLY A 325 6.19 2.51 -2.66
C GLY A 325 6.92 1.48 -1.79
N ALA A 326 7.10 0.26 -2.31
CA ALA A 326 7.82 -0.81 -1.63
C ALA A 326 9.30 -0.45 -1.41
N LYS A 327 9.94 0.14 -2.42
CA LYS A 327 11.31 0.66 -2.30
C LYS A 327 11.41 1.72 -1.21
N ILE A 328 10.50 2.69 -1.21
CA ILE A 328 10.48 3.78 -0.22
C ILE A 328 10.24 3.21 1.20
N ALA A 329 9.44 2.15 1.32
CA ALA A 329 9.21 1.43 2.57
C ALA A 329 10.35 0.49 3.00
N GLY A 330 11.43 0.37 2.21
CA GLY A 330 12.61 -0.43 2.53
C GLY A 330 12.55 -1.90 2.09
N LEU A 331 11.68 -2.26 1.16
CA LEU A 331 11.49 -3.63 0.65
C LEU A 331 12.32 -3.92 -0.61
N ASP A 332 13.59 -3.47 -0.61
CA ASP A 332 14.53 -3.60 -1.72
C ASP A 332 14.78 -5.06 -2.14
N ILE A 333 14.91 -5.95 -1.15
CA ILE A 333 15.25 -7.35 -1.36
C ILE A 333 14.07 -8.08 -2.01
N GLU A 334 12.86 -7.80 -1.52
CA GLU A 334 11.59 -8.29 -2.04
C GLU A 334 11.38 -7.83 -3.49
N ASN A 335 11.54 -6.52 -3.77
CA ASN A 335 11.43 -5.98 -5.11
C ASN A 335 12.35 -6.72 -6.08
N PHE A 336 13.65 -6.79 -5.79
CA PHE A 336 14.60 -7.45 -6.69
C PHE A 336 14.26 -8.93 -6.91
N SER A 337 13.87 -9.63 -5.84
CA SER A 337 13.46 -11.04 -5.89
C SER A 337 12.24 -11.26 -6.78
N MET A 338 11.20 -10.42 -6.65
CA MET A 338 9.97 -10.50 -7.43
C MET A 338 10.21 -10.14 -8.91
N PHE A 339 10.95 -9.06 -9.22
CA PHE A 339 11.37 -8.72 -10.59
C PHE A 339 12.10 -9.89 -11.26
N LYS A 340 13.08 -10.48 -10.55
CA LYS A 340 13.86 -11.60 -11.07
C LYS A 340 13.01 -12.85 -11.29
N THR A 341 12.01 -13.08 -10.45
CA THR A 341 11.10 -14.22 -10.56
C THR A 341 10.25 -14.10 -11.83
N PHE A 342 9.63 -12.95 -12.08
CA PHE A 342 8.90 -12.74 -13.33
C PHE A 342 9.80 -12.82 -14.57
N ALA A 343 11.00 -12.23 -14.55
CA ALA A 343 11.92 -12.31 -15.69
C ALA A 343 12.31 -13.75 -16.06
N LYS A 344 12.44 -14.65 -15.07
CA LYS A 344 12.72 -16.08 -15.31
C LYS A 344 11.56 -16.82 -15.95
N HIS A 345 10.32 -16.38 -15.70
CA HIS A 345 9.13 -16.98 -16.26
C HIS A 345 8.82 -16.52 -17.70
N SER A 346 9.50 -15.49 -18.20
CA SER A 346 9.43 -15.13 -19.61
C SER A 346 10.30 -16.07 -20.45
N THR A 347 9.65 -16.90 -21.27
CA THR A 347 10.31 -17.95 -22.06
C THR A 347 9.84 -17.94 -23.50
N GLU A 348 10.66 -18.51 -24.40
CA GLU A 348 10.32 -18.68 -25.82
C GLU A 348 9.02 -19.48 -26.02
N SER A 349 8.80 -20.54 -25.23
CA SER A 349 7.58 -21.36 -25.27
C SER A 349 6.31 -20.58 -24.93
N ARG A 350 6.44 -19.51 -24.15
CA ARG A 350 5.37 -18.56 -23.80
C ARG A 350 5.32 -17.35 -24.75
N LYS A 351 6.06 -17.39 -25.86
CA LYS A 351 6.26 -16.25 -26.77
C LYS A 351 6.72 -14.99 -26.01
N TRP A 352 7.61 -15.18 -25.04
CA TRP A 352 8.19 -14.14 -24.18
C TRP A 352 7.23 -13.38 -23.26
N TYR A 353 5.97 -13.80 -23.13
CA TYR A 353 5.15 -13.39 -21.98
C TYR A 353 5.76 -13.90 -20.68
N THR A 354 5.81 -13.05 -19.65
CA THR A 354 5.88 -13.53 -18.26
C THR A 354 4.51 -13.94 -17.74
N LEU A 355 4.48 -14.54 -16.55
CA LEU A 355 3.24 -14.97 -15.89
C LEU A 355 2.51 -13.80 -15.24
N TRP A 356 1.19 -13.94 -15.14
CA TRP A 356 0.32 -13.04 -14.40
C TRP A 356 0.49 -13.17 -12.88
N ALA A 357 0.43 -14.40 -12.36
CA ALA A 357 0.44 -14.66 -10.93
C ALA A 357 1.48 -15.74 -10.57
N VAL A 358 2.22 -15.48 -9.50
CA VAL A 358 3.27 -16.37 -8.98
C VAL A 358 3.04 -16.57 -7.49
N ASN A 359 3.17 -17.80 -7.01
CA ASN A 359 3.14 -18.12 -5.59
C ASN A 359 4.29 -17.43 -4.84
N PHE A 360 4.16 -17.28 -3.51
CA PHE A 360 5.24 -16.75 -2.68
C PHE A 360 6.52 -17.59 -2.66
N ASP A 361 6.52 -18.83 -3.18
CA ASP A 361 7.72 -19.65 -3.38
C ASP A 361 8.37 -19.46 -4.77
N GLY A 362 7.78 -18.63 -5.64
CA GLY A 362 8.23 -18.36 -6.99
C GLY A 362 7.68 -19.29 -8.07
N THR A 363 6.82 -20.26 -7.73
CA THR A 363 6.18 -21.16 -8.70
C THR A 363 4.94 -20.52 -9.36
N PRO A 364 4.54 -20.93 -10.58
CA PRO A 364 3.30 -20.45 -11.19
C PRO A 364 2.09 -20.73 -10.31
N HIS A 365 1.21 -19.74 -10.08
CA HIS A 365 -0.02 -19.96 -9.33
C HIS A 365 -1.08 -20.64 -10.22
N THR A 366 -1.65 -21.75 -9.76
CA THR A 366 -2.48 -22.63 -10.62
C THR A 366 -3.82 -22.06 -11.05
N ILE A 367 -4.33 -21.04 -10.36
CA ILE A 367 -5.57 -20.36 -10.75
C ILE A 367 -5.50 -19.70 -12.14
N ASP A 368 -4.33 -19.16 -12.50
CA ASP A 368 -4.11 -18.39 -13.73
C ASP A 368 -3.12 -19.07 -14.69
N TYR A 369 -2.66 -20.28 -14.34
CA TYR A 369 -1.69 -21.04 -15.13
C TYR A 369 -1.96 -22.54 -15.04
N LYS A 370 -2.03 -23.20 -16.20
CA LYS A 370 -2.06 -24.67 -16.30
C LYS A 370 -0.84 -25.22 -17.00
N ASP A 371 -0.47 -24.62 -18.13
CA ASP A 371 0.71 -24.93 -18.93
C ASP A 371 1.02 -23.75 -19.87
N ASP A 372 2.13 -23.80 -20.60
CA ASP A 372 2.58 -22.72 -21.50
C ASP A 372 1.59 -22.41 -22.66
N SER A 373 0.57 -23.24 -22.89
CA SER A 373 -0.50 -22.95 -23.86
C SER A 373 -1.72 -22.28 -23.22
N TRP A 374 -1.90 -22.41 -21.90
CA TRP A 374 -3.06 -21.90 -21.17
C TRP A 374 -2.62 -21.18 -19.89
N PHE A 375 -2.53 -19.85 -19.98
CA PHE A 375 -2.25 -18.96 -18.86
C PHE A 375 -2.73 -17.53 -19.17
N VAL A 376 -2.88 -16.71 -18.12
CA VAL A 376 -3.24 -15.29 -18.27
C VAL A 376 -2.08 -14.50 -18.87
N ARG A 377 -2.39 -13.68 -19.88
CA ARG A 377 -1.47 -12.90 -20.70
C ARG A 377 -1.98 -11.47 -20.79
N GLU A 378 -1.06 -10.54 -20.59
CA GLU A 378 -1.35 -9.12 -20.67
C GLU A 378 -0.14 -8.37 -21.22
N VAL A 379 -0.42 -7.53 -22.22
CA VAL A 379 0.58 -6.79 -22.98
C VAL A 379 1.20 -5.64 -22.17
N PRO A 380 0.42 -4.70 -21.57
CA PRO A 380 0.99 -3.59 -20.81
C PRO A 380 2.02 -3.98 -19.74
N ALA A 381 1.75 -5.04 -18.97
CA ALA A 381 2.62 -5.48 -17.88
C ALA A 381 4.04 -5.85 -18.34
N GLN A 382 4.19 -6.41 -19.55
CA GLN A 382 5.51 -6.79 -20.06
C GLN A 382 6.43 -5.58 -20.15
N PHE A 383 5.88 -4.45 -20.64
CA PHE A 383 6.61 -3.21 -20.81
C PHE A 383 6.80 -2.48 -19.48
N GLU A 384 5.79 -2.46 -18.60
CA GLU A 384 5.91 -1.86 -17.28
C GLU A 384 7.02 -2.51 -16.43
N PHE A 385 7.31 -3.81 -16.58
CA PHE A 385 8.48 -4.40 -15.92
C PHE A 385 9.80 -3.72 -16.30
N VAL A 386 9.97 -3.30 -17.55
CA VAL A 386 11.18 -2.59 -18.00
C VAL A 386 11.22 -1.19 -17.40
N GLU A 387 10.12 -0.44 -17.49
CA GLU A 387 10.00 0.90 -16.91
C GLU A 387 10.26 0.89 -15.40
N LYS A 388 9.54 0.03 -14.67
CA LYS A 388 9.62 0.02 -13.21
C LYS A 388 10.96 -0.53 -12.72
N ALA A 389 11.62 -1.44 -13.45
CA ALA A 389 12.99 -1.84 -13.14
C ALA A 389 14.00 -0.69 -13.30
N TRP A 390 13.85 0.14 -14.34
CA TRP A 390 14.64 1.36 -14.47
C TRP A 390 14.40 2.30 -13.29
N LYS A 391 13.14 2.47 -12.88
CA LYS A 391 12.77 3.27 -11.72
C LYS A 391 13.39 2.74 -10.41
N GLN A 392 13.47 1.42 -10.24
CA GLN A 392 14.20 0.83 -9.12
C GLN A 392 15.70 1.17 -9.16
N TYR A 393 16.34 1.10 -10.34
CA TYR A 393 17.73 1.52 -10.51
C TYR A 393 17.91 3.01 -10.17
N GLN A 394 17.00 3.88 -10.60
CA GLN A 394 17.06 5.31 -10.28
C GLN A 394 16.99 5.59 -8.77
N TRP A 395 16.19 4.83 -8.01
CA TRP A 395 16.13 4.94 -6.55
C TRP A 395 17.32 4.35 -5.81
N THR A 396 17.91 3.28 -6.34
CA THR A 396 18.86 2.43 -5.59
C THR A 396 20.30 2.57 -6.05
N GLY A 397 20.54 2.91 -7.30
CA GLY A 397 21.83 2.74 -7.96
C GLY A 397 22.26 1.27 -8.05
N ASP A 398 21.37 0.32 -7.78
CA ASP A 398 21.71 -1.10 -7.74
C ASP A 398 21.86 -1.66 -9.16
N GLU A 399 23.10 -1.81 -9.58
CA GLU A 399 23.45 -2.29 -10.91
C GLU A 399 22.86 -3.66 -11.26
N ARG A 400 22.39 -4.45 -10.29
CA ARG A 400 21.69 -5.71 -10.59
C ARG A 400 20.48 -5.48 -11.50
N TYR A 401 19.77 -4.37 -11.36
CA TYR A 401 18.64 -4.03 -12.25
C TYR A 401 19.03 -3.84 -13.71
N ILE A 402 20.29 -3.48 -14.00
CA ILE A 402 20.76 -3.26 -15.37
C ILE A 402 21.78 -4.30 -15.84
N LYS A 403 22.35 -5.12 -14.95
CA LYS A 403 23.41 -6.10 -15.26
C LYS A 403 23.06 -7.56 -14.96
N ASP A 404 21.98 -7.86 -14.21
CA ASP A 404 21.58 -9.24 -13.97
C ASP A 404 21.18 -9.91 -15.31
N PRO A 405 21.72 -11.10 -15.63
CA PRO A 405 21.53 -11.72 -16.94
C PRO A 405 20.08 -12.16 -17.21
N ASP A 406 19.32 -12.54 -16.18
CA ASP A 406 17.92 -12.94 -16.35
C ASP A 406 17.06 -11.71 -16.67
N LEU A 407 17.26 -10.63 -15.91
CA LEU A 407 16.59 -9.34 -16.12
C LEU A 407 16.93 -8.74 -17.49
N TRP A 408 18.23 -8.65 -17.82
CA TRP A 408 18.66 -8.06 -19.09
C TRP A 408 18.14 -8.83 -20.31
N ARG A 409 18.13 -10.17 -20.24
CA ARG A 409 17.52 -11.01 -21.27
C ARG A 409 16.03 -10.71 -21.40
N PHE A 410 15.32 -10.60 -20.29
CA PHE A 410 13.89 -10.29 -20.29
C PHE A 410 13.60 -8.94 -20.95
N TYR A 411 14.28 -7.86 -20.54
CA TYR A 411 14.07 -6.52 -21.14
C TYR A 411 14.33 -6.51 -22.65
N THR A 412 15.45 -7.12 -23.06
CA THR A 412 15.82 -7.22 -24.46
C THR A 412 14.72 -7.96 -25.23
N LYS A 413 14.28 -9.12 -24.73
CA LYS A 413 13.27 -9.95 -25.40
C LYS A 413 11.89 -9.29 -25.47
N VAL A 414 11.47 -8.59 -24.43
CA VAL A 414 10.22 -7.80 -24.44
C VAL A 414 10.24 -6.72 -25.52
N LEU A 415 11.37 -6.03 -25.70
CA LEU A 415 11.46 -4.95 -26.69
C LEU A 415 11.89 -5.42 -28.10
N THR A 416 12.24 -6.68 -28.28
CA THR A 416 12.58 -7.23 -29.60
C THR A 416 11.64 -8.34 -30.03
N ASP A 417 11.87 -9.55 -29.52
CA ASP A 417 11.23 -10.77 -29.99
C ASP A 417 9.74 -10.79 -29.65
N TYR A 418 9.37 -10.27 -28.48
CA TYR A 418 7.98 -10.17 -28.05
C TYR A 418 7.18 -9.26 -28.98
N ILE A 419 7.62 -8.01 -29.20
CA ILE A 419 6.94 -7.11 -30.15
C ILE A 419 6.82 -7.79 -31.53
N ALA A 420 7.91 -8.34 -32.07
CA ALA A 420 7.88 -8.99 -33.39
C ALA A 420 6.95 -10.22 -33.47
N LEU A 421 6.68 -10.90 -32.34
CA LEU A 421 5.78 -12.06 -32.27
C LEU A 421 4.31 -11.68 -32.06
N HIS A 422 4.05 -10.46 -31.59
CA HIS A 422 2.71 -9.96 -31.26
C HIS A 422 2.33 -8.69 -32.04
N ASP A 423 3.03 -8.37 -33.11
CA ASP A 423 2.71 -7.28 -34.07
C ASP A 423 2.35 -7.94 -35.43
N ASP A 424 1.41 -8.89 -35.40
CA ASP A 424 1.10 -9.78 -36.53
C ASP A 424 -0.30 -9.56 -37.14
N GLN A 425 -1.19 -8.81 -36.48
CA GLN A 425 -2.54 -8.53 -36.98
C GLN A 425 -2.63 -7.19 -37.74
N ASP A 426 -1.94 -6.15 -37.29
CA ASP A 426 -1.75 -4.83 -37.92
C ASP A 426 -0.30 -4.33 -37.79
N PRO A 427 0.64 -4.88 -38.60
CA PRO A 427 2.08 -4.65 -38.41
C PRO A 427 2.49 -3.17 -38.47
N ASN A 428 2.65 -2.56 -37.29
CA ASN A 428 2.95 -1.14 -37.10
C ASN A 428 4.01 -0.90 -36.01
N GLY A 429 4.52 -1.97 -35.39
CA GLY A 429 5.53 -1.93 -34.34
C GLY A 429 4.97 -1.88 -32.92
N ILE A 430 3.66 -2.02 -32.74
CA ILE A 430 2.99 -2.07 -31.43
C ILE A 430 2.66 -3.52 -31.10
N ALA A 431 2.96 -3.96 -29.88
CA ALA A 431 2.53 -5.29 -29.46
C ALA A 431 1.02 -5.33 -29.21
N GLU A 432 0.38 -6.38 -29.72
CA GLU A 432 -1.06 -6.54 -29.77
C GLU A 432 -1.58 -7.57 -28.77
N GLY A 433 -2.86 -7.42 -28.43
CA GLY A 433 -3.68 -8.43 -27.79
C GLY A 433 -4.46 -9.28 -28.80
N TYR A 434 -5.00 -10.38 -28.31
CA TYR A 434 -5.75 -11.37 -29.08
C TYR A 434 -7.15 -11.64 -28.55
N GLY A 435 -7.54 -10.98 -27.45
CA GLY A 435 -8.84 -11.20 -26.82
C GLY A 435 -8.83 -10.88 -25.33
N GLY A 436 -9.55 -11.69 -24.56
CA GLY A 436 -9.55 -11.57 -23.11
C GLY A 436 -8.23 -11.99 -22.47
N ILE A 437 -8.15 -11.91 -21.15
CA ILE A 437 -6.93 -12.14 -20.38
C ILE A 437 -6.26 -13.52 -20.63
N PHE A 438 -7.02 -14.58 -21.00
CA PHE A 438 -6.44 -15.89 -21.32
C PHE A 438 -5.93 -16.01 -22.77
N GLU A 439 -6.39 -15.12 -23.65
CA GLU A 439 -6.00 -15.04 -25.06
C GLU A 439 -4.82 -14.08 -25.24
N GLY A 440 -4.75 -13.04 -24.42
CA GLY A 440 -3.76 -11.97 -24.45
C GLY A 440 -4.47 -10.62 -24.48
N SER A 441 -4.63 -9.97 -23.33
CA SER A 441 -5.27 -8.66 -23.28
C SER A 441 -4.31 -7.56 -23.71
N ALA A 442 -4.77 -6.67 -24.60
CA ALA A 442 -4.03 -5.47 -24.99
C ALA A 442 -4.05 -4.36 -23.91
N THR A 443 -4.91 -4.49 -22.89
CA THR A 443 -5.20 -3.45 -21.90
C THR A 443 -5.36 -4.02 -20.49
N TYR A 444 -5.07 -3.19 -19.48
CA TYR A 444 -5.40 -3.42 -18.07
C TYR A 444 -6.91 -3.36 -17.80
N ASN A 445 -7.69 -2.73 -18.68
CA ASN A 445 -9.15 -2.67 -18.54
C ASN A 445 -9.79 -4.01 -18.96
N GLU A 446 -9.83 -4.96 -18.03
CA GLU A 446 -10.35 -6.32 -18.24
C GLU A 446 -11.88 -6.41 -18.33
N ARG A 447 -12.60 -5.31 -18.06
CA ARG A 447 -14.07 -5.29 -17.92
C ARG A 447 -14.78 -4.75 -19.18
N GLY A 448 -14.04 -4.51 -20.26
CA GLY A 448 -14.53 -3.81 -21.45
C GLY A 448 -14.34 -4.57 -22.76
N GLU A 449 -14.03 -3.81 -23.80
CA GLU A 449 -13.76 -4.28 -25.15
C GLU A 449 -12.46 -5.11 -25.22
N PHE A 450 -12.31 -5.92 -26.26
CA PHE A 450 -11.09 -6.70 -26.53
C PHE A 450 -10.32 -6.16 -27.75
N PRO A 451 -9.66 -5.00 -27.65
CA PRO A 451 -8.84 -4.47 -28.73
C PRO A 451 -7.67 -5.38 -29.10
N ILE A 452 -7.16 -5.15 -30.31
CA ILE A 452 -5.81 -5.60 -30.64
C ILE A 452 -4.77 -4.64 -30.10
N GLU A 453 -5.05 -3.34 -29.99
CA GLU A 453 -4.13 -2.36 -29.38
C GLU A 453 -4.88 -1.37 -28.49
N ALA A 454 -4.24 -0.93 -27.41
CA ALA A 454 -4.84 0.00 -26.46
C ALA A 454 -3.84 1.06 -25.97
N GLY A 455 -4.39 2.20 -25.51
CA GLY A 455 -3.63 3.39 -25.12
C GLY A 455 -2.67 3.16 -23.95
N ASP A 456 -3.05 2.30 -23.00
CA ASP A 456 -2.18 1.83 -21.92
C ASP A 456 -1.08 0.89 -22.40
N GLY A 457 -1.38 0.01 -23.37
CA GLY A 457 -0.40 -0.85 -24.04
C GLY A 457 0.69 -0.05 -24.76
N ILE A 458 0.31 0.81 -25.70
CA ILE A 458 1.28 1.64 -26.45
C ILE A 458 2.00 2.64 -25.53
N GLY A 459 1.31 3.23 -24.55
CA GLY A 459 1.91 4.11 -23.56
C GLY A 459 2.99 3.40 -22.73
N SER A 460 2.71 2.18 -22.28
CA SER A 460 3.68 1.36 -21.53
C SER A 460 4.85 0.93 -22.41
N GLN A 461 4.60 0.54 -23.66
CA GLN A 461 5.66 0.24 -24.63
C GLN A 461 6.58 1.44 -24.87
N TYR A 462 6.03 2.65 -24.98
CA TYR A 462 6.81 3.87 -25.08
C TYR A 462 7.73 4.07 -23.85
N GLN A 463 7.19 3.98 -22.64
CA GLN A 463 8.00 4.14 -21.43
C GLN A 463 9.05 3.05 -21.26
N ALA A 464 8.76 1.80 -21.64
CA ALA A 464 9.76 0.73 -21.68
C ALA A 464 10.88 1.03 -22.68
N THR A 465 10.55 1.60 -23.84
CA THR A 465 11.53 1.98 -24.86
C THR A 465 12.44 3.11 -24.36
N VAL A 466 11.87 4.12 -23.69
CA VAL A 466 12.63 5.20 -23.03
C VAL A 466 13.54 4.64 -21.94
N ALA A 467 13.00 3.79 -21.06
CA ALA A 467 13.74 3.17 -19.96
C ALA A 467 14.90 2.33 -20.47
N TYR A 468 14.69 1.49 -21.50
CA TYR A 468 15.73 0.64 -22.06
C TYR A 468 16.86 1.44 -22.71
N ALA A 469 16.53 2.55 -23.37
CA ALA A 469 17.55 3.45 -23.90
C ALA A 469 18.41 4.07 -22.78
N ALA A 470 17.78 4.48 -21.68
CA ALA A 470 18.48 5.00 -20.51
C ALA A 470 19.32 3.92 -19.78
N MET A 471 18.81 2.68 -19.71
CA MET A 471 19.57 1.55 -19.19
C MET A 471 20.82 1.26 -20.04
N LEU A 472 20.72 1.29 -21.36
CA LEU A 472 21.87 1.14 -22.27
C LEU A 472 22.90 2.25 -22.04
N GLU A 473 22.46 3.49 -21.87
CA GLU A 473 23.34 4.62 -21.53
C GLU A 473 24.05 4.41 -20.19
N ALA A 474 23.33 3.96 -19.16
CA ALA A 474 23.91 3.61 -17.85
C ALA A 474 24.86 2.41 -17.90
N ARG A 475 24.73 1.56 -18.92
CA ARG A 475 25.66 0.46 -19.23
C ARG A 475 26.81 0.88 -20.15
N GLU A 476 26.89 2.17 -20.50
CA GLU A 476 27.89 2.74 -21.42
C GLU A 476 27.78 2.22 -22.86
N GLU A 477 26.62 1.68 -23.25
CA GLU A 477 26.29 1.19 -24.60
C GLU A 477 25.69 2.33 -25.45
N TYR A 478 26.45 3.41 -25.64
CA TYR A 478 25.94 4.69 -26.14
C TYR A 478 25.37 4.66 -27.58
N SER A 479 25.91 3.81 -28.46
CA SER A 479 25.42 3.74 -29.85
C SER A 479 24.05 3.09 -29.92
N GLU A 480 23.88 2.00 -29.18
CA GLU A 480 22.62 1.31 -28.99
C GLU A 480 21.62 2.20 -28.25
N ALA A 481 22.05 2.90 -27.20
CA ALA A 481 21.20 3.86 -26.47
C ALA A 481 20.62 4.91 -27.41
N ALA A 482 21.45 5.56 -28.25
CA ALA A 482 20.99 6.56 -29.22
C ALA A 482 19.97 6.00 -30.22
N ALA A 483 20.17 4.76 -30.72
CA ALA A 483 19.21 4.12 -31.61
C ALA A 483 17.86 3.84 -30.93
N TRP A 484 17.86 3.46 -29.65
CA TRP A 484 16.63 3.25 -28.88
C TRP A 484 15.94 4.55 -28.46
N GLN A 485 16.70 5.62 -28.21
CA GLN A 485 16.14 6.97 -28.03
C GLN A 485 15.40 7.42 -29.30
N GLU A 486 15.97 7.19 -30.48
CA GLU A 486 15.31 7.49 -31.76
C GLU A 486 14.01 6.69 -31.93
N LYS A 487 14.01 5.39 -31.61
CA LYS A 487 12.80 4.56 -31.65
C LYS A 487 11.71 5.07 -30.70
N ALA A 488 12.07 5.45 -29.47
CA ALA A 488 11.11 6.02 -28.52
C ALA A 488 10.49 7.31 -29.06
N GLN A 489 11.30 8.17 -29.68
CA GLN A 489 10.81 9.40 -30.31
C GLN A 489 9.90 9.11 -31.50
N GLN A 490 10.25 8.13 -32.35
CA GLN A 490 9.42 7.70 -33.48
C GLN A 490 8.07 7.16 -33.02
N LEU A 491 8.04 6.34 -31.96
CA LEU A 491 6.79 5.82 -31.39
C LEU A 491 5.91 6.95 -30.82
N LYS A 492 6.52 7.92 -30.13
CA LYS A 492 5.81 9.10 -29.64
C LYS A 492 5.23 9.94 -30.77
N THR A 493 6.00 10.18 -31.82
CA THR A 493 5.53 10.90 -33.02
C THR A 493 4.39 10.15 -33.70
N TYR A 494 4.54 8.85 -33.93
CA TYR A 494 3.51 7.99 -34.52
C TYR A 494 2.21 8.01 -33.68
N PHE A 495 2.32 7.93 -32.35
CA PHE A 495 1.16 8.04 -31.47
C PHE A 495 0.41 9.36 -31.70
N ASN A 496 1.10 10.50 -31.66
CA ASN A 496 0.46 11.81 -31.70
C ASN A 496 -0.02 12.22 -33.09
N GLU A 497 0.64 11.76 -34.16
CA GLU A 497 0.36 12.17 -35.55
C GLU A 497 -0.49 11.17 -36.34
N GLU A 498 -0.59 9.91 -35.91
CA GLU A 498 -1.28 8.86 -36.67
C GLU A 498 -2.15 7.96 -35.81
N TRP A 499 -1.57 7.26 -34.83
CA TRP A 499 -2.29 6.22 -34.06
C TRP A 499 -3.47 6.80 -33.26
N SER A 500 -3.26 7.92 -32.60
CA SER A 500 -4.25 8.53 -31.72
C SER A 500 -5.33 9.35 -32.45
N ILE A 501 -5.38 9.31 -33.79
CA ILE A 501 -6.32 10.08 -34.61
C ILE A 501 -7.44 9.15 -35.12
N ALA A 502 -8.67 9.45 -34.71
CA ALA A 502 -9.87 8.73 -35.16
C ALA A 502 -10.39 9.23 -36.52
N ASP A 503 -10.43 10.56 -36.71
CA ASP A 503 -10.84 11.22 -37.95
C ASP A 503 -9.72 12.18 -38.40
N PRO A 504 -9.06 11.94 -39.55
CA PRO A 504 -8.03 12.83 -40.08
C PRO A 504 -8.48 14.27 -40.33
N ASN A 505 -9.79 14.53 -40.45
CA ASN A 505 -10.33 15.88 -40.57
C ASN A 505 -10.49 16.59 -39.21
N LYS A 506 -10.33 15.86 -38.10
CA LYS A 506 -10.42 16.34 -36.72
C LYS A 506 -9.24 15.82 -35.88
N PRO A 507 -7.99 16.12 -36.25
CA PRO A 507 -6.80 15.60 -35.57
C PRO A 507 -6.63 16.09 -34.12
N GLN A 508 -7.48 17.03 -33.68
CA GLN A 508 -7.45 17.63 -32.35
C GLN A 508 -8.56 17.11 -31.42
N ASP A 509 -9.40 16.18 -31.89
CA ASP A 509 -10.35 15.45 -31.04
C ASP A 509 -9.59 14.59 -30.02
N ASN A 510 -10.34 14.00 -29.08
CA ASN A 510 -9.81 13.07 -28.08
C ASN A 510 -8.92 12.00 -28.71
N TYR A 511 -7.88 11.61 -27.97
CA TYR A 511 -6.99 10.53 -28.37
C TYR A 511 -7.79 9.24 -28.53
N VAL A 512 -7.51 8.51 -29.61
CA VAL A 512 -7.90 7.10 -29.71
C VAL A 512 -7.27 6.36 -28.52
N ASN A 513 -8.03 5.49 -27.87
CA ASN A 513 -7.56 4.68 -26.75
C ASN A 513 -7.66 3.18 -27.02
N ILE A 514 -8.36 2.78 -28.08
CA ILE A 514 -8.61 1.38 -28.48
C ILE A 514 -8.60 1.33 -30.01
N VAL A 515 -7.85 0.37 -30.55
CA VAL A 515 -7.90 -0.05 -31.96
C VAL A 515 -8.38 -1.50 -32.03
N GLN A 516 -9.45 -1.71 -32.78
CA GLN A 516 -10.03 -3.03 -33.03
C GLN A 516 -9.41 -3.68 -34.25
N ARG A 517 -9.56 -5.00 -34.36
CA ARG A 517 -9.01 -5.81 -35.45
C ARG A 517 -9.50 -5.41 -36.85
N ASP A 518 -10.70 -4.84 -36.96
CA ASP A 518 -11.25 -4.36 -38.22
C ASP A 518 -10.79 -2.93 -38.57
N GLY A 519 -9.88 -2.36 -37.76
CA GLY A 519 -9.38 -1.00 -37.88
C GLY A 519 -10.30 0.05 -37.26
N PHE A 520 -11.38 -0.34 -36.56
CA PHE A 520 -12.23 0.60 -35.85
C PHE A 520 -11.46 1.25 -34.69
N ARG A 521 -11.55 2.59 -34.59
CA ARG A 521 -10.81 3.40 -33.63
C ARG A 521 -11.78 4.12 -32.70
N MET A 522 -11.64 3.89 -31.40
CA MET A 522 -12.48 4.49 -30.36
C MET A 522 -11.72 5.59 -29.62
N ASN A 523 -12.39 6.70 -29.35
CA ASN A 523 -11.83 7.87 -28.66
C ASN A 523 -12.80 8.45 -27.61
N ASP A 524 -13.75 7.63 -27.16
CA ASP A 524 -14.54 7.86 -25.95
C ASP A 524 -13.73 7.50 -24.70
N PHE A 525 -14.34 7.49 -23.51
CA PHE A 525 -13.61 7.25 -22.26
C PHE A 525 -13.46 5.76 -22.00
N GLY A 526 -12.21 5.26 -22.02
CA GLY A 526 -11.91 3.82 -21.92
C GLY A 526 -11.21 3.41 -20.62
N LYS A 527 -11.29 4.27 -19.59
CA LYS A 527 -10.70 4.04 -18.26
C LYS A 527 -9.16 3.97 -18.31
N GLU A 528 -8.52 2.86 -17.93
CA GLU A 528 -7.05 2.74 -17.90
C GLU A 528 -6.41 3.10 -19.23
N ASN A 529 -6.95 2.62 -20.34
CA ASN A 529 -6.43 2.93 -21.67
C ASN A 529 -6.63 4.40 -22.09
N SER A 530 -7.43 5.18 -21.36
CA SER A 530 -7.53 6.64 -21.50
C SER A 530 -6.44 7.35 -20.70
N TRP A 531 -6.35 7.14 -19.39
CA TRP A 531 -5.46 7.94 -18.54
C TRP A 531 -4.00 7.45 -18.53
N PHE A 532 -3.73 6.21 -18.92
CA PHE A 532 -2.34 5.74 -19.04
C PHE A 532 -1.58 6.47 -20.15
N MET A 533 -2.25 6.94 -21.21
CA MET A 533 -1.56 7.69 -22.28
C MET A 533 -0.87 8.95 -21.74
N PRO A 534 -1.57 9.89 -21.05
CA PRO A 534 -0.88 10.99 -20.40
C PRO A 534 -0.01 10.56 -19.21
N MET A 535 -0.39 9.54 -18.43
CA MET A 535 0.44 9.07 -17.31
C MET A 535 1.81 8.55 -17.77
N LYS A 536 1.84 7.82 -18.89
CA LYS A 536 3.05 7.30 -19.54
C LYS A 536 3.73 8.34 -20.43
N LEU A 537 3.27 9.59 -20.44
CA LEU A 537 3.91 10.72 -21.13
C LEU A 537 4.08 10.51 -22.65
N ILE A 538 3.30 9.61 -23.27
CA ILE A 538 3.32 9.41 -24.72
C ILE A 538 2.56 10.54 -25.42
N THR A 539 1.60 11.19 -24.75
CA THR A 539 0.92 12.37 -25.29
C THR A 539 1.88 13.56 -25.37
N GLU A 540 1.76 14.37 -26.44
CA GLU A 540 2.44 15.66 -26.51
C GLU A 540 1.76 16.67 -25.58
N PRO A 541 2.50 17.38 -24.72
CA PRO A 541 1.92 18.42 -23.90
C PRO A 541 1.42 19.58 -24.77
N GLY A 542 0.32 20.18 -24.36
CA GLY A 542 -0.32 21.28 -25.09
C GLY A 542 -1.84 21.20 -24.99
N GLU A 543 -2.52 22.02 -25.78
CA GLU A 543 -3.97 22.23 -25.66
C GLU A 543 -4.79 20.92 -25.81
N ARG A 544 -4.38 20.02 -26.71
CA ARG A 544 -5.04 18.71 -26.89
C ARG A 544 -4.95 17.86 -25.62
N ASN A 545 -3.75 17.76 -25.05
CA ASN A 545 -3.53 16.98 -23.83
C ASN A 545 -4.19 17.62 -22.61
N ASP A 546 -4.17 18.95 -22.51
CA ASP A 546 -4.86 19.68 -21.44
C ASP A 546 -6.37 19.42 -21.45
N ARG A 547 -7.02 19.54 -22.63
CA ARG A 547 -8.44 19.19 -22.79
C ARG A 547 -8.70 17.71 -22.50
N TYR A 548 -7.76 16.82 -22.83
CA TYR A 548 -7.91 15.39 -22.59
C TYR A 548 -7.80 15.05 -21.09
N LEU A 549 -6.93 15.73 -20.35
CA LEU A 549 -6.86 15.63 -18.89
C LEU A 549 -8.16 16.14 -18.25
N ASP A 550 -8.72 17.25 -18.73
CA ASP A 550 -10.03 17.73 -18.28
C ASP A 550 -11.14 16.71 -18.59
N PHE A 551 -11.11 16.10 -19.78
CA PHE A 551 -12.03 15.01 -20.17
C PHE A 551 -11.92 13.80 -19.23
N ILE A 552 -10.71 13.40 -18.83
CA ILE A 552 -10.51 12.32 -17.84
C ILE A 552 -11.13 12.71 -16.50
N ALA A 553 -10.86 13.93 -16.00
CA ALA A 553 -11.40 14.41 -14.72
C ALA A 553 -12.94 14.43 -14.74
N GLU A 554 -13.55 14.92 -15.82
CA GLU A 554 -15.00 14.95 -16.00
C GLU A 554 -15.63 13.55 -15.97
N ASN A 555 -15.01 12.56 -16.60
CA ASN A 555 -15.52 11.19 -16.61
C ASN A 555 -15.31 10.46 -15.28
N LEU A 556 -14.24 10.75 -14.54
CA LEU A 556 -14.04 10.20 -13.19
C LEU A 556 -14.98 10.85 -12.16
N GLY A 557 -15.41 12.10 -12.40
CA GLY A 557 -16.30 12.85 -11.51
C GLY A 557 -15.72 13.00 -10.11
N ASP A 558 -16.49 12.57 -9.12
CA ASP A 558 -16.14 12.62 -7.69
C ASP A 558 -15.84 11.22 -7.11
N GLY A 559 -15.51 10.25 -7.98
CA GLY A 559 -15.14 8.89 -7.61
C GLY A 559 -16.20 7.84 -7.92
N ILE A 560 -16.11 6.70 -7.24
CA ILE A 560 -16.93 5.50 -7.49
C ILE A 560 -18.43 5.84 -7.58
N GLY A 561 -19.03 5.53 -8.73
CA GLY A 561 -20.46 5.69 -8.98
C GLY A 561 -20.94 7.14 -9.15
N SER A 562 -20.03 8.12 -9.20
CA SER A 562 -20.39 9.55 -9.40
C SER A 562 -20.75 9.88 -10.85
N THR A 563 -20.25 9.10 -11.80
CA THR A 563 -20.62 9.16 -13.23
C THR A 563 -20.94 7.74 -13.74
N PRO A 564 -21.57 7.60 -14.91
CA PRO A 564 -21.77 6.29 -15.54
C PRO A 564 -20.46 5.57 -15.89
N GLU A 565 -19.38 6.32 -16.11
CA GLU A 565 -18.10 5.80 -16.60
C GLU A 565 -17.04 5.60 -15.51
N ALA A 566 -17.27 6.19 -14.33
CA ALA A 566 -16.38 6.07 -13.18
C ALA A 566 -16.17 4.59 -12.81
N PRO A 567 -14.93 4.13 -12.63
CA PRO A 567 -14.65 2.79 -12.15
C PRO A 567 -15.35 2.50 -10.82
N TYR A 568 -15.77 1.25 -10.63
CA TYR A 568 -16.47 0.80 -9.42
C TYR A 568 -15.55 0.32 -8.29
N ASN A 569 -14.27 0.19 -8.60
CA ASN A 569 -13.25 -0.39 -7.73
C ASN A 569 -12.18 0.67 -7.41
N ILE A 570 -11.67 0.66 -6.18
CA ILE A 570 -10.77 1.72 -5.69
C ILE A 570 -9.38 1.66 -6.35
N GLU A 571 -8.95 0.47 -6.79
CA GLU A 571 -7.66 0.21 -7.42
C GLU A 571 -7.48 1.09 -8.67
N ALA A 572 -8.55 1.33 -9.45
CA ALA A 572 -8.48 2.21 -10.62
C ALA A 572 -8.14 3.68 -10.27
N TYR A 573 -8.32 4.10 -9.01
CA TYR A 573 -8.06 5.46 -8.58
C TYR A 573 -6.64 5.66 -8.05
N THR A 574 -5.88 4.59 -7.77
CA THR A 574 -4.50 4.67 -7.25
C THR A 574 -3.54 5.32 -8.25
N TYR A 575 -3.83 5.16 -9.55
CA TYR A 575 -3.09 5.70 -10.69
C TYR A 575 -3.29 7.20 -10.90
N ILE A 576 -4.44 7.72 -10.47
CA ILE A 576 -4.92 9.01 -10.95
C ILE A 576 -4.01 10.17 -10.47
N PRO A 577 -3.48 10.17 -9.23
CA PRO A 577 -2.48 11.16 -8.85
C PRO A 577 -1.23 11.14 -9.78
N GLU A 578 -0.72 9.96 -10.13
CA GLU A 578 0.43 9.79 -11.05
C GLU A 578 0.13 10.30 -12.47
N THR A 579 -1.13 10.35 -12.88
CA THR A 579 -1.55 10.94 -14.16
C THR A 579 -1.43 12.46 -14.16
N TYR A 580 -1.74 13.14 -13.05
CA TYR A 580 -1.87 14.60 -12.99
C TYR A 580 -0.62 15.34 -12.51
N PHE A 581 0.15 14.76 -11.58
CA PHE A 581 1.39 15.39 -11.08
C PHE A 581 2.38 15.77 -12.18
N PRO A 582 2.65 14.92 -13.21
CA PRO A 582 3.61 15.26 -14.27
C PRO A 582 3.27 16.52 -15.06
N TYR A 583 2.00 16.95 -15.06
CA TYR A 583 1.49 18.12 -15.76
C TYR A 583 1.27 19.33 -14.84
N ASN A 584 1.75 19.27 -13.58
CA ASN A 584 1.57 20.31 -12.56
C ASN A 584 0.08 20.63 -12.28
N ARG A 585 -0.81 19.63 -12.44
CA ARG A 585 -2.25 19.70 -12.14
C ARG A 585 -2.50 19.37 -10.65
N ASN A 586 -1.82 20.09 -9.77
CA ASN A 586 -1.65 19.72 -8.35
C ASN A 586 -2.97 19.58 -7.60
N ALA A 587 -3.94 20.47 -7.87
CA ALA A 587 -5.25 20.41 -7.22
C ALA A 587 -6.02 19.13 -7.57
N GLU A 588 -5.95 18.69 -8.83
CA GLU A 588 -6.62 17.48 -9.28
C GLU A 588 -5.94 16.23 -8.71
N ALA A 589 -4.60 16.16 -8.77
CA ALA A 589 -3.87 15.06 -8.14
C ALA A 589 -4.15 14.95 -6.63
N TRP A 590 -4.19 16.08 -5.94
CA TRP A 590 -4.49 16.13 -4.50
C TRP A 590 -5.94 15.72 -4.19
N LYS A 591 -6.92 16.11 -5.01
CA LYS A 591 -8.32 15.65 -4.90
C LYS A 591 -8.38 14.12 -4.80
N TRP A 592 -7.67 13.42 -5.69
CA TRP A 592 -7.66 11.95 -5.71
C TRP A 592 -6.93 11.32 -4.53
N MET A 593 -5.84 11.93 -4.06
CA MET A 593 -5.21 11.50 -2.80
C MET A 593 -6.17 11.69 -1.61
N GLN A 594 -6.90 12.80 -1.55
CA GLN A 594 -7.91 13.03 -0.50
C GLN A 594 -9.02 11.98 -0.55
N TYR A 595 -9.54 11.70 -1.75
CA TYR A 595 -10.54 10.67 -1.98
C TYR A 595 -10.09 9.32 -1.45
N ILE A 596 -8.88 8.85 -1.82
CA ILE A 596 -8.32 7.59 -1.35
C ILE A 596 -8.23 7.57 0.19
N MET A 597 -7.73 8.65 0.81
CA MET A 597 -7.67 8.71 2.28
C MET A 597 -9.04 8.65 2.96
N ASP A 598 -10.09 9.21 2.33
CA ASP A 598 -11.46 9.23 2.84
C ASP A 598 -12.15 7.87 2.75
N ILE A 599 -11.88 7.09 1.69
CA ILE A 599 -12.62 5.85 1.43
C ILE A 599 -11.84 4.57 1.74
N LYS A 600 -10.55 4.65 2.13
CA LYS A 600 -9.73 3.47 2.44
C LYS A 600 -10.33 2.59 3.56
N ASP A 601 -11.08 3.18 4.49
CA ASP A 601 -11.67 2.44 5.62
C ASP A 601 -13.08 1.90 5.30
N GLU A 602 -13.62 2.25 4.13
CA GLU A 602 -14.90 1.72 3.64
C GLU A 602 -14.75 0.28 3.13
N PRO A 603 -15.85 -0.50 3.05
CA PRO A 603 -15.82 -1.87 2.57
C PRO A 603 -15.26 -2.00 1.15
N HIS A 604 -14.41 -3.00 0.94
CA HIS A 604 -13.92 -3.34 -0.38
C HIS A 604 -15.01 -4.04 -1.22
N GLU A 605 -15.02 -3.82 -2.54
CA GLU A 605 -16.02 -4.46 -3.43
C GLU A 605 -15.98 -5.99 -3.37
N ARG A 606 -14.76 -6.53 -3.19
CA ARG A 606 -14.49 -7.94 -2.89
C ARG A 606 -14.38 -8.11 -1.36
N PRO A 607 -15.38 -8.67 -0.69
CA PRO A 607 -15.46 -8.58 0.78
C PRO A 607 -14.39 -9.36 1.53
N THR A 608 -13.80 -10.39 0.90
CA THR A 608 -12.68 -11.14 1.49
C THR A 608 -11.42 -10.29 1.69
N GLN A 609 -11.36 -9.10 1.08
CA GLN A 609 -10.28 -8.14 1.32
C GLN A 609 -10.50 -7.38 2.64
N GLY A 610 -11.74 -7.18 3.09
CA GLY A 610 -12.05 -6.34 4.25
C GLY A 610 -12.38 -4.92 3.80
N THR A 611 -11.54 -3.96 4.20
CA THR A 611 -11.65 -2.55 3.79
C THR A 611 -10.91 -2.29 2.49
N ASN A 612 -11.17 -1.18 1.83
CA ASN A 612 -10.43 -0.76 0.64
C ASN A 612 -8.91 -0.71 0.89
N GLY A 613 -8.49 -0.23 2.05
CA GLY A 613 -7.10 -0.14 2.47
C GLY A 613 -6.47 -1.47 2.87
N ASP A 614 -7.21 -2.57 2.87
CA ASP A 614 -6.66 -3.92 2.98
C ASP A 614 -6.25 -4.51 1.63
N TYR A 615 -6.65 -3.90 0.52
CA TYR A 615 -6.08 -4.23 -0.78
C TYR A 615 -4.64 -3.69 -0.85
N PRO A 616 -3.62 -4.54 -1.09
CA PRO A 616 -2.22 -4.15 -0.88
C PRO A 616 -1.80 -2.87 -1.61
N GLU A 617 -2.21 -2.74 -2.88
CA GLU A 617 -1.82 -1.64 -3.77
C GLU A 617 -2.07 -0.26 -3.18
N ILE A 618 -3.15 -0.06 -2.42
CA ILE A 618 -3.52 1.24 -1.87
C ILE A 618 -2.41 1.81 -0.99
N SER A 619 -1.82 0.99 -0.13
CA SER A 619 -0.76 1.45 0.78
C SER A 619 0.51 1.84 0.04
N PHE A 620 0.97 1.01 -0.89
CA PHE A 620 2.20 1.26 -1.65
C PHE A 620 2.07 2.46 -2.59
N THR A 621 0.97 2.55 -3.32
CA THR A 621 0.74 3.68 -4.24
C THR A 621 0.54 4.99 -3.50
N PHE A 622 -0.06 4.98 -2.30
CA PHE A 622 -0.16 6.18 -1.47
C PHE A 622 1.23 6.69 -1.03
N ILE A 623 2.15 5.78 -0.69
CA ILE A 623 3.55 6.12 -0.37
C ILE A 623 4.24 6.77 -1.58
N SER A 624 4.18 6.15 -2.76
CA SER A 624 4.81 6.72 -3.97
C SER A 624 4.16 8.03 -4.40
N ASN A 625 2.83 8.13 -4.37
CA ASN A 625 2.11 9.37 -4.69
C ASN A 625 2.47 10.51 -3.72
N THR A 626 2.79 10.21 -2.46
CA THR A 626 3.25 11.22 -1.51
C THR A 626 4.68 11.68 -1.81
N ILE A 627 5.61 10.75 -2.02
CA ILE A 627 7.05 11.06 -2.14
C ILE A 627 7.43 11.50 -3.57
N GLU A 628 7.02 10.74 -4.59
CA GLU A 628 7.36 11.03 -5.98
C GLU A 628 6.40 12.03 -6.62
N GLY A 629 5.13 11.98 -6.21
CA GLY A 629 4.08 12.88 -6.71
C GLY A 629 4.05 14.21 -5.96
N LEU A 630 3.50 14.21 -4.75
CA LEU A 630 3.21 15.42 -3.96
C LEU A 630 4.48 16.18 -3.54
N MET A 631 5.55 15.47 -3.17
CA MET A 631 6.88 16.07 -2.92
C MET A 631 7.75 16.19 -4.18
N GLY A 632 7.31 15.60 -5.31
CA GLY A 632 7.99 15.71 -6.60
C GLY A 632 9.45 15.25 -6.59
N ILE A 633 9.79 14.26 -5.76
CA ILE A 633 11.15 13.72 -5.68
C ILE A 633 11.40 12.80 -6.86
N LYS A 634 12.46 13.08 -7.63
CA LYS A 634 12.91 12.26 -8.75
C LYS A 634 14.37 11.87 -8.51
N PRO A 635 14.64 10.63 -8.10
CA PRO A 635 15.98 10.19 -7.75
C PRO A 635 16.82 9.86 -8.99
N ASP A 636 18.12 9.99 -8.85
CA ASP A 636 19.14 9.46 -9.75
C ASP A 636 20.34 9.03 -8.90
N ALA A 637 20.13 7.97 -8.13
CA ALA A 637 21.03 7.49 -7.10
C ALA A 637 22.41 7.10 -7.65
N ALA A 638 22.45 6.48 -8.84
CA ALA A 638 23.69 6.06 -9.49
C ALA A 638 24.61 7.24 -9.82
N ASN A 639 24.04 8.41 -10.11
CA ASN A 639 24.78 9.63 -10.41
C ASN A 639 24.85 10.60 -9.21
N HIS A 640 24.50 10.14 -8.00
CA HIS A 640 24.46 10.98 -6.79
C HIS A 640 23.63 12.26 -6.99
N ARG A 641 22.48 12.16 -7.66
CA ARG A 641 21.64 13.32 -8.00
C ARG A 641 20.19 13.12 -7.57
N VAL A 642 19.53 14.22 -7.23
CA VAL A 642 18.09 14.27 -6.99
C VAL A 642 17.49 15.55 -7.53
N ILE A 643 16.31 15.43 -8.15
CA ILE A 643 15.46 16.56 -8.53
C ILE A 643 14.30 16.63 -7.54
N THR A 644 13.87 17.84 -7.18
CA THR A 644 12.67 18.04 -6.35
C THR A 644 11.80 19.15 -6.92
N ALA A 645 10.49 18.95 -6.96
CA ALA A 645 9.51 19.97 -7.29
C ALA A 645 8.30 19.87 -6.36
N SER A 646 8.08 20.88 -5.50
CA SER A 646 6.91 20.86 -4.62
C SER A 646 5.62 20.90 -5.44
N HIS A 647 4.69 19.98 -5.17
CA HIS A 647 3.33 19.96 -5.72
C HIS A 647 2.26 20.22 -4.65
N LEU A 648 2.65 20.83 -3.51
CA LEU A 648 1.73 21.13 -2.41
C LEU A 648 0.57 22.03 -2.83
N THR A 649 -0.60 21.76 -2.26
CA THR A 649 -1.81 22.58 -2.39
C THR A 649 -2.00 23.48 -1.16
N THR A 650 -2.99 24.35 -1.19
CA THR A 650 -3.29 25.27 -0.08
C THR A 650 -3.73 24.59 1.22
N ASP A 651 -4.06 23.29 1.17
CA ASP A 651 -4.42 22.49 2.34
C ASP A 651 -3.18 22.03 3.13
N ILE A 652 -1.98 22.28 2.59
CA ILE A 652 -0.70 21.80 3.13
C ILE A 652 0.30 22.98 3.11
N ASP A 653 0.37 23.70 4.24
CA ASP A 653 1.35 24.77 4.45
C ASP A 653 2.80 24.25 4.33
N TRP A 654 3.07 23.07 4.86
CA TRP A 654 4.39 22.43 4.77
C TRP A 654 4.29 20.90 4.84
N LEU A 655 5.26 20.24 4.21
CA LEU A 655 5.43 18.79 4.20
C LEU A 655 6.92 18.44 4.28
N GLN A 656 7.26 17.48 5.13
CA GLN A 656 8.64 17.03 5.34
C GLN A 656 8.72 15.51 5.30
N VAL A 657 9.71 14.99 4.57
CA VAL A 657 10.13 13.59 4.63
C VAL A 657 11.51 13.53 5.27
N GLU A 658 11.71 12.57 6.15
CA GLU A 658 12.96 12.30 6.85
C GLU A 658 13.36 10.85 6.61
N GLN A 659 14.67 10.58 6.76
CA GLN A 659 15.24 9.23 6.67
C GLN A 659 14.93 8.56 5.32
N LEU A 660 14.77 9.33 4.24
CA LEU A 660 14.44 8.81 2.91
C LEU A 660 15.68 8.16 2.28
N PRO A 661 15.70 6.83 2.07
CA PRO A 661 16.83 6.18 1.43
C PRO A 661 16.86 6.44 -0.08
N MET A 662 18.03 6.75 -0.63
CA MET A 662 18.27 6.90 -2.06
C MET A 662 19.68 6.41 -2.42
N GLY A 663 19.80 5.15 -2.84
CA GLY A 663 21.08 4.46 -2.99
C GLY A 663 21.93 4.54 -1.72
N GLU A 664 23.15 5.07 -1.84
CA GLU A 664 24.03 5.29 -0.69
C GLU A 664 23.69 6.57 0.12
N HIS A 665 22.69 7.33 -0.34
CA HIS A 665 22.25 8.55 0.33
C HIS A 665 21.08 8.32 1.27
N GLU A 666 20.98 9.24 2.22
CA GLU A 666 19.82 9.41 3.06
C GLU A 666 19.47 10.90 3.06
N LEU A 667 18.21 11.19 2.77
CA LEU A 667 17.73 12.53 2.52
C LEU A 667 16.69 12.95 3.56
N THR A 668 16.70 14.25 3.88
CA THR A 668 15.58 14.93 4.55
C THR A 668 15.18 16.12 3.71
N LEU A 669 13.96 16.11 3.18
CA LEU A 669 13.42 17.17 2.33
C LEU A 669 12.22 17.79 3.01
N ARG A 670 12.19 19.12 3.08
CA ARG A 670 11.04 19.90 3.52
C ARG A 670 10.61 20.86 2.42
N HIS A 671 9.32 20.93 2.16
CA HIS A 671 8.68 21.99 1.40
C HIS A 671 7.85 22.88 2.34
N ASP A 672 7.93 24.19 2.16
CA ASP A 672 6.96 25.14 2.71
C ASP A 672 6.19 25.77 1.54
N GLY A 673 5.01 25.23 1.28
CA GLY A 673 4.22 25.46 0.08
C GLY A 673 4.99 25.20 -1.22
N LEU A 674 4.69 26.00 -2.24
CA LEU A 674 5.34 25.94 -3.57
C LEU A 674 6.57 26.85 -3.70
N ASN A 675 6.95 27.55 -2.62
CA ASN A 675 7.87 28.69 -2.70
C ASN A 675 9.24 28.41 -2.11
N ARG A 676 9.36 27.40 -1.26
CA ARG A 676 10.60 27.11 -0.52
C ARG A 676 10.78 25.62 -0.32
N SER A 677 12.02 25.17 -0.55
CA SER A 677 12.45 23.81 -0.31
C SER A 677 13.76 23.82 0.46
N LYS A 678 13.91 22.92 1.42
CA LYS A 678 15.17 22.68 2.12
C LYS A 678 15.50 21.20 2.04
N LEU A 679 16.65 20.88 1.46
CA LEU A 679 17.15 19.51 1.39
C LEU A 679 18.38 19.37 2.30
N THR A 680 18.44 18.26 3.02
CA THR A 680 19.58 17.84 3.83
C THR A 680 20.05 16.48 3.35
N ASN A 681 21.35 16.36 3.12
CA ASN A 681 22.02 15.11 2.83
C ASN A 681 22.71 14.61 4.11
N THR A 682 22.14 13.60 4.77
CA THR A 682 22.69 13.00 6.01
C THR A 682 23.70 11.88 5.72
N SER A 683 24.01 11.62 4.45
CA SER A 683 24.95 10.60 4.03
C SER A 683 26.41 11.07 4.03
N LYS A 684 27.32 10.15 3.68
CA LYS A 684 28.77 10.38 3.64
C LYS A 684 29.28 10.91 2.30
N GLN A 685 28.49 10.83 1.24
CA GLN A 685 28.86 11.26 -0.11
C GLN A 685 28.24 12.62 -0.43
N SER A 686 28.84 13.38 -1.34
CA SER A 686 28.19 14.58 -1.89
C SER A 686 27.01 14.21 -2.78
N LEU A 687 26.02 15.09 -2.84
CA LEU A 687 24.81 14.93 -3.63
C LEU A 687 24.59 16.19 -4.48
N GLU A 688 24.26 16.02 -5.76
CA GLU A 688 23.76 17.10 -6.60
C GLU A 688 22.24 17.22 -6.47
N TRP A 689 21.77 18.40 -6.10
CA TRP A 689 20.35 18.69 -5.95
C TRP A 689 19.92 19.72 -6.97
N GLU A 690 18.99 19.36 -7.84
CA GLU A 690 18.34 20.28 -8.76
C GLU A 690 16.96 20.69 -8.22
N ALA A 691 16.88 21.90 -7.68
CA ALA A 691 15.68 22.43 -7.04
C ALA A 691 14.77 23.12 -8.08
N TRP A 692 13.59 22.57 -8.34
CA TRP A 692 12.65 23.07 -9.33
C TRP A 692 11.55 23.92 -8.73
N PHE A 693 11.17 24.98 -9.45
CA PHE A 693 9.99 25.78 -9.20
C PHE A 693 9.25 26.00 -10.52
N TYR A 694 8.02 25.50 -10.61
CA TYR A 694 7.14 25.79 -11.75
C TYR A 694 6.85 27.29 -11.84
N GLY A 695 7.08 27.86 -13.03
CA GLY A 695 6.99 29.29 -13.32
C GLY A 695 8.24 29.83 -14.02
N ASP A 696 8.17 31.10 -14.42
CA ASP A 696 9.25 31.85 -15.08
C ASP A 696 9.87 32.85 -14.10
N TYR A 697 10.91 32.42 -13.40
CA TYR A 697 11.61 33.22 -12.40
C TYR A 697 13.02 33.48 -12.90
N PRO A 698 13.46 34.74 -13.08
CA PRO A 698 14.80 35.03 -13.59
C PRO A 698 15.91 34.69 -12.59
N THR A 699 15.58 34.66 -11.30
CA THR A 699 16.51 34.36 -10.21
C THR A 699 15.83 33.52 -9.16
N LEU A 700 16.60 32.64 -8.51
CA LEU A 700 16.22 31.95 -7.27
C LEU A 700 17.13 32.41 -6.14
N ILE A 701 16.76 32.10 -4.90
CA ILE A 701 17.54 32.42 -3.70
C ILE A 701 18.05 31.11 -3.11
N VAL A 702 19.37 30.92 -3.07
CA VAL A 702 20.07 29.77 -2.47
C VAL A 702 20.77 30.23 -1.21
N ASP A 703 20.40 29.69 -0.04
CA ASP A 703 20.98 30.04 1.27
C ASP A 703 21.06 31.56 1.51
N GLY A 704 20.01 32.28 1.09
CA GLY A 704 19.88 33.73 1.23
C GLY A 704 20.54 34.56 0.13
N GLN A 705 21.23 33.95 -0.84
CA GLN A 705 21.88 34.63 -1.96
C GLN A 705 21.07 34.48 -3.25
N SER A 706 20.88 35.58 -3.97
CA SER A 706 20.21 35.56 -5.27
C SER A 706 21.15 35.01 -6.35
N VAL A 707 20.68 34.01 -7.08
CA VAL A 707 21.39 33.30 -8.15
C VAL A 707 20.52 33.33 -9.42
N PRO A 708 21.08 33.54 -10.62
CA PRO A 708 20.35 33.38 -11.87
C PRO A 708 19.74 31.97 -11.97
N ALA A 709 18.47 31.89 -12.35
CA ALA A 709 17.81 30.60 -12.57
C ALA A 709 18.08 30.09 -13.98
N GLU A 710 18.17 28.78 -14.14
CA GLU A 710 18.06 28.12 -15.43
C GLU A 710 16.59 27.79 -15.72
N HIS A 711 16.25 27.60 -16.99
CA HIS A 711 14.87 27.38 -17.43
C HIS A 711 14.77 26.18 -18.37
N LYS A 712 13.70 25.41 -18.21
CA LYS A 712 13.32 24.36 -19.16
C LYS A 712 11.82 24.18 -19.23
N LEU A 713 11.36 23.47 -20.26
CA LEU A 713 10.00 22.98 -20.35
C LEU A 713 9.98 21.52 -19.91
N VAL A 714 9.05 21.19 -19.02
CA VAL A 714 8.79 19.83 -18.56
C VAL A 714 7.31 19.57 -18.74
N ASN A 715 6.95 18.66 -19.65
CA ASN A 715 5.56 18.31 -19.96
C ASN A 715 4.67 19.54 -20.20
N GLY A 716 5.17 20.49 -21.00
CA GLY A 716 4.46 21.74 -21.35
C GLY A 716 4.53 22.84 -20.28
N GLN A 717 5.04 22.53 -19.10
CA GLN A 717 5.14 23.47 -17.99
C GLN A 717 6.53 24.09 -17.93
N ARG A 718 6.60 25.41 -17.75
CA ARG A 718 7.86 26.11 -17.55
C ARG A 718 8.36 25.88 -16.13
N VAL A 719 9.63 25.51 -16.02
CA VAL A 719 10.33 25.29 -14.76
C VAL A 719 11.54 26.22 -14.71
N SER A 720 11.67 26.94 -13.60
CA SER A 720 12.91 27.62 -13.22
C SER A 720 13.63 26.75 -12.19
N TYR A 721 14.94 26.55 -12.33
CA TYR A 721 15.70 25.69 -11.43
C TYR A 721 17.11 26.21 -11.17
N VAL A 722 17.74 25.64 -10.15
CA VAL A 722 19.17 25.80 -9.83
C VAL A 722 19.72 24.46 -9.34
N THR A 723 20.98 24.17 -9.67
CA THR A 723 21.69 22.99 -9.18
C THR A 723 22.59 23.39 -8.01
N VAL A 724 22.47 22.67 -6.90
CA VAL A 724 23.20 22.88 -5.64
C VAL A 724 23.95 21.61 -5.28
N THR A 725 25.26 21.70 -5.07
CA THR A 725 26.05 20.58 -4.53
C THR A 725 25.97 20.57 -3.02
N LEU A 726 25.36 19.54 -2.45
CA LEU A 726 25.30 19.28 -1.02
C LEU A 726 26.46 18.38 -0.62
N ALA A 727 27.38 18.88 0.20
CA ALA A 727 28.39 18.06 0.85
C ALA A 727 27.75 17.05 1.82
N ALA A 728 28.53 16.05 2.24
CA ALA A 728 28.13 15.12 3.29
C ALA A 728 27.70 15.87 4.56
N ASN A 729 26.59 15.45 5.18
CA ASN A 729 26.02 16.06 6.39
C ASN A 729 25.75 17.57 6.26
N SER A 730 25.31 18.02 5.09
CA SER A 730 24.99 19.44 4.83
C SER A 730 23.55 19.63 4.37
N SER A 731 23.07 20.87 4.53
CA SER A 731 21.75 21.31 4.07
C SER A 731 21.88 22.55 3.22
N SER A 732 20.95 22.74 2.29
CA SER A 732 20.75 24.01 1.59
C SER A 732 19.26 24.30 1.49
N GLU A 733 18.92 25.59 1.47
CA GLU A 733 17.57 26.09 1.23
C GLU A 733 17.52 26.82 -0.10
N VAL A 734 16.51 26.51 -0.93
CA VAL A 734 16.20 27.22 -2.16
C VAL A 734 14.78 27.77 -2.09
N ARG A 735 14.60 29.04 -2.48
CA ARG A 735 13.28 29.67 -2.62
C ARG A 735 13.21 30.58 -3.85
N LYS A 736 12.02 30.71 -4.41
CA LYS A 736 11.75 31.60 -5.55
C LYS A 736 11.41 33.03 -5.14
#